data_AF-A0A917ARY7-F1
#
_entry.id   AF-A0A917ARY7-F1
#
_cell.length_a   1.000
_cell.length_b   1.000
_cell.length_c   1.000
_cell.angle_alpha   90.00
_cell.angle_beta   90.00
_cell.angle_gamma   90.00
#
_symmetry.space_group_name_H-M   'P 1'
#
loop_
_entity.id
_entity.type
_entity.pdbx_description
1 polymer ?
#
loop_
_entity_poly.entity_id
_entity_poly.type
_entity_poly.pdbx_seq_one_letter_code
_entity_poly.pdbx_strand_id
1 'polypeptide(L)'
;MIESSIDRLTRLAGPSAIKALSRSDAGRSELMRRAALGSQDFVSRTETLVTGRKRRGQTRAEKYAKTILENVPGREIRFALAAAEEGLATAGLLERVASRTMKVAQPSDIIDLRRKAVDLDPRRAHRYVALAAALGNETQTRIVHGPAVGLHRGQETPHTDEIIELLKSAQRLAPANAVIAFELGQRLLERGDAESGLAQLEKAALKRPDEQRLMALAQAYRRPDIAQFSQALESYEQAYTLNPKNQRALGGVVHAGARGPMDWPRIWRTVQRIESKRQHSPLRRKSVAEGMDSLFSSRQEVDAEAVTDLLAELDECQAQGKELHPHTAGLLTLRVQFLGHFAEGFRLRARSAERKAQRLRRSGVRDLGGLRQMMQALVYLDNAETASRLSQDIDYWAQNTGEQRMAVAKLHADAELMLGNPEPYFNYSVDARKGFYLPAERKMVNLIKKKRVAIVGPAATGESLGSEIDRYDVVVRPNFNPEFVASHPESMGSRTDIAYYSGQDMTTLIDDAGSLIENSDVQLINTRSFSYHTHHHRNLPWLRFARHDWSLSYHGSPLGIQRMIYDLLQFRPEEIAIFNSDFYTGSGEFAEGYRKKRSFAPGSFMNDLVVVHDLLTDFRFTQAMLKTGRVTAKGRAAQVLEMTPHEYLRQVEAAGVLA
;
A
#
# COMPACT_ATOMS: atom_id res chain seq x y z
N MET A 1 9.97 -62.04 -17.79
CA MET A 1 9.23 -62.67 -16.67
C MET A 1 8.73 -61.69 -15.60
N ILE A 2 9.28 -60.48 -15.44
CA ILE A 2 8.77 -59.48 -14.49
C ILE A 2 7.52 -58.73 -15.03
N GLU A 3 7.43 -58.54 -16.35
CA GLU A 3 6.27 -57.89 -17.00
C GLU A 3 4.97 -58.70 -16.93
N SER A 4 5.03 -60.05 -16.87
CA SER A 4 3.82 -60.88 -16.84
C SER A 4 3.14 -60.96 -15.48
N SER A 5 3.86 -60.65 -14.39
CA SER A 5 3.30 -60.57 -13.03
C SER A 5 2.70 -59.20 -12.72
N ILE A 6 3.19 -58.14 -13.38
CA ILE A 6 2.66 -56.78 -13.27
C ILE A 6 1.23 -56.70 -13.81
N ASP A 7 0.94 -57.38 -14.93
CA ASP A 7 -0.37 -57.33 -15.58
C ASP A 7 -1.48 -58.15 -14.88
N ARG A 8 -1.10 -59.14 -14.03
CA ARG A 8 -2.07 -59.90 -13.21
C ARG A 8 -2.49 -59.17 -11.94
N LEU A 9 -1.61 -58.40 -11.32
CA LEU A 9 -1.91 -57.65 -10.09
C LEU A 9 -2.61 -56.31 -10.35
N THR A 10 -2.38 -55.67 -11.50
CA THR A 10 -3.11 -54.45 -11.92
C THR A 10 -4.60 -54.70 -12.17
N ARG A 11 -5.00 -55.93 -12.54
CA ARG A 11 -6.40 -56.31 -12.71
C ARG A 11 -7.16 -56.54 -11.39
N LEU A 12 -6.46 -56.61 -10.24
CA LEU A 12 -7.04 -56.98 -8.94
C LEU A 12 -6.98 -55.91 -7.84
N ALA A 13 -6.40 -54.74 -8.11
CA ALA A 13 -6.13 -53.77 -7.05
C ALA A 13 -7.26 -52.74 -6.85
N GLY A 14 -8.43 -53.21 -6.42
CA GLY A 14 -9.44 -52.35 -5.80
C GLY A 14 -8.96 -51.81 -4.44
N PRO A 15 -9.70 -50.85 -3.84
CA PRO A 15 -9.40 -50.28 -2.52
C PRO A 15 -8.94 -51.29 -1.45
N SER A 16 -9.59 -52.46 -1.40
CA SER A 16 -9.30 -53.54 -0.43
C SER A 16 -7.92 -54.17 -0.62
N ALA A 17 -7.47 -54.34 -1.86
CA ALA A 17 -6.17 -54.93 -2.16
C ALA A 17 -5.02 -53.94 -1.88
N ILE A 18 -5.22 -52.64 -2.14
CA ILE A 18 -4.26 -51.60 -1.77
C ILE A 18 -4.08 -51.57 -0.24
N LYS A 19 -5.19 -51.65 0.51
CA LYS A 19 -5.15 -51.75 1.98
C LYS A 19 -4.43 -53.01 2.44
N ALA A 20 -4.70 -54.17 1.84
CA ALA A 20 -4.02 -55.42 2.19
C ALA A 20 -2.50 -55.35 1.95
N LEU A 21 -2.07 -54.87 0.78
CA LEU A 21 -0.65 -54.73 0.43
C LEU A 21 0.09 -53.76 1.36
N SER A 22 -0.57 -52.68 1.80
CA SER A 22 0.03 -51.68 2.69
C SER A 22 0.43 -52.20 4.08
N ARG A 23 -0.06 -53.40 4.47
CA ARG A 23 0.21 -54.02 5.77
C ARG A 23 1.57 -54.72 5.86
N SER A 24 2.20 -55.04 4.72
CA SER A 24 3.54 -55.66 4.66
C SER A 24 4.57 -54.69 4.10
N ASP A 25 5.83 -54.79 4.52
CA ASP A 25 6.90 -53.90 4.02
C ASP A 25 7.13 -54.09 2.51
N ALA A 26 7.22 -55.34 2.05
CA ALA A 26 7.35 -55.64 0.62
C ALA A 26 6.17 -55.10 -0.21
N GLY A 27 4.94 -55.27 0.28
CA GLY A 27 3.74 -54.72 -0.37
C GLY A 27 3.71 -53.20 -0.36
N ARG A 28 4.20 -52.56 0.71
CA ARG A 28 4.32 -51.10 0.81
C ARG A 28 5.34 -50.55 -0.19
N SER A 29 6.55 -51.12 -0.26
CA SER A 29 7.56 -50.70 -1.23
C SER A 29 7.10 -50.91 -2.68
N GLU A 30 6.34 -51.98 -2.96
CA GLU A 30 5.73 -52.19 -4.28
C GLU A 30 4.67 -51.11 -4.60
N LEU A 31 3.80 -50.77 -3.65
CA LEU A 31 2.85 -49.66 -3.81
C LEU A 31 3.57 -48.33 -4.05
N MET A 32 4.68 -48.06 -3.34
CA MET A 32 5.51 -46.87 -3.53
C MET A 32 6.09 -46.80 -4.94
N ARG A 33 6.71 -47.88 -5.44
CA ARG A 33 7.24 -47.95 -6.81
C ARG A 33 6.15 -47.70 -7.85
N ARG A 34 4.98 -48.31 -7.69
CA ARG A 34 3.86 -48.12 -8.64
C ARG A 34 3.30 -46.71 -8.59
N ALA A 35 3.17 -46.12 -7.41
CA ALA A 35 2.75 -44.74 -7.26
C ALA A 35 3.78 -43.79 -7.88
N ALA A 36 5.07 -44.07 -7.71
CA ALA A 36 6.18 -43.31 -8.27
C ALA A 36 6.20 -43.36 -9.81
N LEU A 37 6.07 -44.54 -10.40
CA LEU A 37 5.99 -44.75 -11.84
C LEU A 37 4.76 -44.04 -12.44
N GLY A 38 3.58 -44.23 -11.83
CA GLY A 38 2.35 -43.57 -12.27
C GLY A 38 2.30 -42.05 -12.01
N SER A 39 3.32 -41.48 -11.36
CA SER A 39 3.45 -40.05 -11.10
C SER A 39 4.63 -39.40 -11.80
N GLN A 40 5.46 -40.15 -12.52
CA GLN A 40 6.66 -39.65 -13.18
C GLN A 40 6.38 -38.49 -14.16
N ASP A 41 5.26 -38.57 -14.89
CA ASP A 41 4.80 -37.54 -15.84
C ASP A 41 3.76 -36.56 -15.26
N PHE A 42 3.60 -36.53 -13.94
CA PHE A 42 2.64 -35.63 -13.31
C PHE A 42 2.97 -34.16 -13.61
N VAL A 43 2.04 -33.48 -14.28
CA VAL A 43 2.16 -32.04 -14.55
C VAL A 43 1.40 -31.24 -13.49
N SER A 44 2.13 -30.51 -12.67
CA SER A 44 1.56 -29.60 -11.66
C SER A 44 1.03 -28.32 -12.31
N ARG A 45 0.21 -27.55 -11.57
CA ARG A 45 -0.23 -26.22 -12.05
C ARG A 45 0.98 -25.30 -12.25
N THR A 46 1.96 -25.37 -11.36
CA THR A 46 3.21 -24.60 -11.45
C THR A 46 4.02 -25.00 -12.68
N GLU A 47 4.13 -26.30 -12.99
CA GLU A 47 4.78 -26.75 -14.23
C GLU A 47 4.06 -26.21 -15.47
N THR A 48 2.73 -26.26 -15.52
CA THR A 48 1.97 -25.67 -16.64
C THR A 48 2.22 -24.17 -16.77
N LEU A 49 2.25 -23.42 -15.67
CA LEU A 49 2.51 -21.98 -15.71
C LEU A 49 3.92 -21.65 -16.20
N VAL A 50 4.93 -22.41 -15.75
CA VAL A 50 6.33 -22.16 -16.10
C VAL A 50 6.67 -22.69 -17.49
N THR A 51 6.20 -23.88 -17.86
CA THR A 51 6.64 -24.56 -19.09
C THR A 51 5.64 -24.48 -20.23
N GLY A 52 4.39 -24.08 -19.97
CA GLY A 52 3.28 -24.17 -20.93
C GLY A 52 2.78 -25.60 -21.17
N ARG A 53 3.41 -26.62 -20.57
CA ARG A 53 3.00 -28.03 -20.72
C ARG A 53 1.59 -28.22 -20.14
N LYS A 54 0.64 -28.58 -21.00
CA LYS A 54 -0.72 -28.93 -20.59
C LYS A 54 -0.75 -30.35 -20.02
N ARG A 55 -1.63 -30.59 -19.04
CA ARG A 55 -1.96 -31.95 -18.59
C ARG A 55 -2.51 -32.75 -19.77
N ARG A 56 -1.90 -33.89 -20.07
CA ARG A 56 -2.44 -34.86 -21.03
C ARG A 56 -3.58 -35.67 -20.36
N GLY A 57 -4.35 -36.39 -21.17
CA GLY A 57 -5.35 -37.34 -20.65
C GLY A 57 -4.70 -38.37 -19.73
N GLN A 58 -5.42 -38.76 -18.67
CA GLN A 58 -4.86 -39.62 -17.63
C GLN A 58 -4.51 -41.01 -18.17
N THR A 59 -3.24 -41.40 -18.10
CA THR A 59 -2.82 -42.77 -18.43
C THR A 59 -3.35 -43.77 -17.39
N ARG A 60 -3.37 -45.06 -17.72
CA ARG A 60 -3.75 -46.12 -16.76
C ARG A 60 -2.86 -46.08 -15.50
N ALA A 61 -1.56 -45.87 -15.67
CA ALA A 61 -0.61 -45.75 -14.56
C ALA A 61 -0.92 -44.54 -13.67
N GLU A 62 -1.31 -43.41 -14.24
CA GLU A 62 -1.69 -42.22 -13.48
C GLU A 62 -2.96 -42.43 -12.66
N LYS A 63 -3.99 -43.06 -13.24
CA LYS A 63 -5.21 -43.43 -12.52
C LYS A 63 -4.91 -44.38 -11.36
N TYR A 64 -3.98 -45.32 -11.58
CA TYR A 64 -3.57 -46.26 -10.56
C TYR A 64 -2.84 -45.57 -9.40
N ALA A 65 -1.83 -44.72 -9.70
CA ALA A 65 -1.15 -43.93 -8.68
C ALA A 65 -2.11 -43.02 -7.90
N LYS A 66 -3.09 -42.40 -8.57
CA LYS A 66 -4.16 -41.64 -7.92
C LYS A 66 -4.97 -42.52 -6.95
N THR A 67 -5.34 -43.73 -7.38
CA THR A 67 -6.10 -44.69 -6.57
C THR A 67 -5.30 -45.15 -5.34
N ILE A 68 -3.99 -45.39 -5.48
CA ILE A 68 -3.10 -45.69 -4.34
C ILE A 68 -3.16 -44.56 -3.32
N LEU A 69 -2.90 -43.32 -3.75
CA LEU A 69 -2.90 -42.16 -2.86
C LEU A 69 -4.27 -41.93 -2.19
N GLU A 70 -5.37 -42.16 -2.92
CA GLU A 70 -6.74 -42.08 -2.39
C GLU A 70 -7.07 -43.11 -1.32
N ASN A 71 -6.38 -44.26 -1.32
CA ASN A 71 -6.60 -45.34 -0.38
C ASN A 71 -5.54 -45.41 0.73
N VAL A 72 -4.65 -44.42 0.77
CA VAL A 72 -3.75 -44.12 1.89
C VAL A 72 -4.08 -42.73 2.50
N PRO A 73 -5.37 -42.38 2.74
CA PRO A 73 -5.77 -41.01 3.10
C PRO A 73 -5.29 -40.61 4.50
N GLY A 74 -4.76 -39.39 4.61
CA GLY A 74 -4.13 -38.87 5.83
C GLY A 74 -2.71 -39.41 6.06
N ARG A 75 -2.22 -40.26 5.16
CA ARG A 75 -0.89 -40.87 5.20
C ARG A 75 -0.13 -40.66 3.89
N GLU A 76 -0.68 -39.95 2.90
CA GLU A 76 -0.03 -39.73 1.61
C GLU A 76 1.32 -39.03 1.75
N ILE A 77 1.42 -38.07 2.67
CA ILE A 77 2.66 -37.34 2.98
C ILE A 77 3.69 -38.31 3.55
N ARG A 78 3.36 -39.04 4.62
CA ARG A 78 4.25 -40.04 5.23
C ARG A 78 4.66 -41.12 4.21
N PHE A 79 3.72 -41.57 3.38
CA PHE A 79 3.96 -42.53 2.31
C PHE A 79 4.97 -41.99 1.28
N ALA A 80 4.82 -40.74 0.86
CA ALA A 80 5.71 -40.12 -0.12
C ALA A 80 7.10 -39.80 0.46
N LEU A 81 7.17 -39.35 1.72
CA LEU A 81 8.43 -39.11 2.42
C LEU A 81 9.19 -40.43 2.68
N ALA A 82 8.50 -41.49 3.12
CA ALA A 82 9.09 -42.81 3.29
C ALA A 82 9.56 -43.38 1.94
N ALA A 83 8.79 -43.20 0.87
CA ALA A 83 9.24 -43.58 -0.47
C ALA A 83 10.53 -42.84 -0.87
N ALA A 84 10.70 -41.58 -0.48
CA ALA A 84 11.92 -40.83 -0.75
C ALA A 84 13.11 -41.31 0.10
N GLU A 85 12.88 -41.67 1.37
CA GLU A 85 13.89 -42.25 2.25
C GLU A 85 14.37 -43.63 1.77
N GLU A 86 13.47 -44.44 1.21
CA GLU A 86 13.80 -45.73 0.58
C GLU A 86 14.40 -45.60 -0.83
N GLY A 87 14.58 -44.37 -1.35
CA GLY A 87 15.08 -44.15 -2.72
C GLY A 87 14.11 -44.60 -3.83
N LEU A 88 12.83 -44.77 -3.50
CA LEU A 88 11.77 -45.24 -4.41
C LEU A 88 10.90 -44.11 -4.97
N ALA A 89 10.96 -42.91 -4.40
CA ALA A 89 10.17 -41.78 -4.87
C ALA A 89 10.71 -41.20 -6.18
N THR A 90 9.78 -40.75 -7.03
CA THR A 90 10.10 -39.82 -8.12
C THR A 90 9.77 -38.40 -7.68
N ALA A 91 10.47 -37.43 -8.24
CA ALA A 91 10.15 -36.03 -8.03
C ALA A 91 8.70 -35.69 -8.47
N GLY A 92 8.15 -36.40 -9.46
CA GLY A 92 6.74 -36.29 -9.87
C GLY A 92 5.73 -36.82 -8.83
N LEU A 93 6.08 -37.90 -8.09
CA LEU A 93 5.27 -38.39 -6.97
C LEU A 93 5.19 -37.35 -5.84
N LEU A 94 6.33 -36.79 -5.44
CA LEU A 94 6.39 -35.79 -4.38
C LEU A 94 5.57 -34.55 -4.75
N GLU A 95 5.70 -34.04 -5.98
CA GLU A 95 4.89 -32.91 -6.47
C GLU A 95 3.39 -33.21 -6.55
N ARG A 96 3.03 -34.45 -6.91
CA ARG A 96 1.63 -34.89 -6.94
C ARG A 96 1.03 -34.86 -5.54
N VAL A 97 1.73 -35.42 -4.57
CA VAL A 97 1.27 -35.47 -3.17
C VAL A 97 1.19 -34.07 -2.59
N ALA A 98 2.23 -33.24 -2.78
CA ALA A 98 2.22 -31.84 -2.35
C ALA A 98 1.05 -31.06 -2.97
N SER A 99 0.84 -31.18 -4.28
CA SER A 99 -0.25 -30.48 -4.98
C SER A 99 -1.64 -30.93 -4.53
N ARG A 100 -1.80 -32.22 -4.17
CA ARG A 100 -3.09 -32.79 -3.72
C ARG A 100 -3.42 -32.39 -2.28
N THR A 101 -2.41 -32.29 -1.42
CA THR A 101 -2.59 -32.11 0.03
C THR A 101 -2.43 -30.66 0.50
N MET A 102 -2.08 -29.73 -0.40
CA MET A 102 -1.83 -28.31 -0.11
C MET A 102 -2.88 -27.60 0.77
N LYS A 103 -4.16 -28.01 0.71
CA LYS A 103 -5.24 -27.39 1.50
C LYS A 103 -5.42 -27.97 2.91
N VAL A 104 -4.87 -29.15 3.17
CA VAL A 104 -5.14 -29.94 4.39
C VAL A 104 -3.88 -30.29 5.17
N ALA A 105 -2.71 -30.28 4.52
CA ALA A 105 -1.42 -30.57 5.13
C ALA A 105 -0.87 -29.38 5.92
N GLN A 106 0.04 -29.66 6.85
CA GLN A 106 0.85 -28.60 7.45
C GLN A 106 1.79 -28.01 6.38
N PRO A 107 2.02 -26.68 6.38
CA PRO A 107 2.93 -26.04 5.41
C PRO A 107 4.33 -26.67 5.37
N SER A 108 4.87 -27.05 6.53
CA SER A 108 6.18 -27.72 6.67
C SER A 108 6.26 -29.02 5.86
N ASP A 109 5.21 -29.84 5.88
CA ASP A 109 5.17 -31.10 5.14
C ASP A 109 5.25 -30.88 3.62
N ILE A 110 4.57 -29.83 3.15
CA ILE A 110 4.56 -29.45 1.74
C ILE A 110 5.93 -28.92 1.31
N ILE A 111 6.59 -28.17 2.18
CA ILE A 111 7.96 -27.67 1.98
C ILE A 111 8.93 -28.85 1.88
N ASP A 112 8.87 -29.80 2.82
CA ASP A 112 9.73 -31.00 2.82
C ASP A 112 9.58 -31.85 1.56
N LEU A 113 8.34 -32.11 1.15
CA LEU A 113 8.04 -32.83 -0.09
C LEU A 113 8.65 -32.12 -1.31
N ARG A 114 8.51 -30.79 -1.39
CA ARG A 114 9.00 -30.00 -2.53
C ARG A 114 10.51 -29.83 -2.52
N ARG A 115 11.13 -29.74 -1.34
CA ARG A 115 12.58 -29.69 -1.18
C ARG A 115 13.21 -31.00 -1.69
N LYS A 116 12.71 -32.15 -1.22
CA LYS A 116 13.11 -33.47 -1.76
C LYS A 116 12.82 -33.61 -3.26
N ALA A 117 11.74 -33.00 -3.76
CA ALA A 117 11.45 -33.02 -5.20
C ALA A 117 12.46 -32.21 -6.02
N VAL A 118 12.96 -31.09 -5.50
CA VAL A 118 14.06 -30.32 -6.10
C VAL A 118 15.35 -31.15 -6.08
N ASP A 119 15.66 -31.81 -4.95
CA ASP A 119 16.87 -32.62 -4.80
C ASP A 119 16.91 -33.79 -5.80
N LEU A 120 15.78 -34.44 -6.03
CA LEU A 120 15.65 -35.55 -6.99
C LEU A 120 15.71 -35.12 -8.46
N ASP A 121 15.40 -33.87 -8.78
CA ASP A 121 15.34 -33.36 -10.16
C ASP A 121 15.69 -31.85 -10.23
N PRO A 122 16.96 -31.48 -9.96
CA PRO A 122 17.37 -30.09 -9.79
C PRO A 122 17.45 -29.31 -11.10
N ARG A 123 17.18 -29.93 -12.25
CA ARG A 123 17.23 -29.31 -13.58
C ARG A 123 15.90 -28.71 -14.02
N ARG A 124 14.84 -28.84 -13.21
CA ARG A 124 13.50 -28.32 -13.53
C ARG A 124 13.18 -27.02 -12.79
N ALA A 125 13.19 -25.91 -13.52
CA ALA A 125 12.87 -24.58 -12.98
C ALA A 125 11.53 -24.52 -12.20
N HIS A 126 10.49 -25.22 -12.67
CA HIS A 126 9.17 -25.18 -12.04
C HIS A 126 9.13 -25.75 -10.62
N ARG A 127 10.08 -26.63 -10.24
CA ARG A 127 10.16 -27.21 -8.89
C ARG A 127 10.65 -26.18 -7.88
N TYR A 128 11.65 -25.39 -8.25
CA TYR A 128 12.10 -24.23 -7.46
C TYR A 128 10.99 -23.21 -7.26
N VAL A 129 10.22 -22.90 -8.32
CA VAL A 129 9.04 -22.01 -8.22
C VAL A 129 7.98 -22.60 -7.30
N ALA A 130 7.75 -23.93 -7.37
CA ALA A 130 6.80 -24.59 -6.49
C ALA A 130 7.26 -24.56 -5.03
N LEU A 131 8.53 -24.81 -4.74
CA LEU A 131 9.10 -24.71 -3.40
C LEU A 131 9.03 -23.27 -2.86
N ALA A 132 9.43 -22.29 -3.67
CA ALA A 132 9.29 -20.87 -3.33
C ALA A 132 7.84 -20.49 -2.99
N ALA A 133 6.87 -20.98 -3.77
CA ALA A 133 5.46 -20.77 -3.48
C ALA A 133 4.96 -21.49 -2.22
N ALA A 134 5.56 -22.64 -1.83
CA ALA A 134 5.23 -23.32 -0.59
C ALA A 134 5.78 -22.57 0.62
N LEU A 135 7.05 -22.15 0.56
CA LEU A 135 7.67 -21.30 1.59
C LEU A 135 6.87 -20.00 1.78
N GLY A 136 6.37 -19.42 0.69
CA GLY A 136 5.49 -18.25 0.70
C GLY A 136 4.16 -18.44 1.46
N ASN A 137 3.69 -19.67 1.62
CA ASN A 137 2.46 -19.98 2.34
C ASN A 137 2.70 -20.31 3.82
N GLU A 138 3.95 -20.57 4.22
CA GLU A 138 4.28 -20.68 5.64
C GLU A 138 4.30 -19.27 6.24
N THR A 139 3.50 -19.07 7.27
CA THR A 139 3.43 -17.79 7.97
C THR A 139 3.84 -17.94 9.42
N GLN A 140 4.51 -16.91 9.93
CA GLN A 140 4.83 -16.76 11.34
C GLN A 140 4.28 -15.43 11.85
N THR A 141 4.04 -15.35 13.15
CA THR A 141 3.64 -14.08 13.77
C THR A 141 4.83 -13.12 13.79
N ARG A 142 4.76 -12.07 12.98
CA ARG A 142 5.77 -11.01 12.85
C ARG A 142 5.10 -9.64 12.87
N ILE A 143 5.90 -8.57 12.79
CA ILE A 143 5.38 -7.21 12.64
C ILE A 143 5.04 -7.00 11.17
N VAL A 144 3.77 -6.70 10.88
CA VAL A 144 3.27 -6.45 9.53
C VAL A 144 2.55 -5.10 9.49
N HIS A 145 2.42 -4.54 8.27
CA HIS A 145 1.71 -3.28 8.04
C HIS A 145 0.26 -3.51 7.58
N GLY A 146 -0.71 -3.23 8.45
CA GLY A 146 -2.14 -3.28 8.15
C GLY A 146 -2.67 -1.96 7.57
N PRO A 147 -3.60 -1.98 6.59
CA PRO A 147 -4.09 -0.76 5.93
C PRO A 147 -4.82 0.25 6.82
N ALA A 148 -5.34 -0.18 7.97
CA ALA A 148 -5.94 0.71 8.97
C ALA A 148 -5.03 0.78 10.20
N VAL A 149 -4.72 -0.38 10.78
CA VAL A 149 -4.02 -0.50 12.07
C VAL A 149 -2.53 -0.16 12.05
N GLY A 150 -1.91 -0.03 10.87
CA GLY A 150 -0.46 0.20 10.73
C GLY A 150 0.37 -1.02 11.16
N LEU A 151 1.55 -0.79 11.74
CA LEU A 151 2.46 -1.81 12.26
C LEU A 151 1.86 -2.52 13.48
N HIS A 152 1.52 -3.79 13.29
CA HIS A 152 0.93 -4.66 14.30
C HIS A 152 1.49 -6.10 14.18
N ARG A 153 1.24 -6.94 15.19
CA ARG A 153 1.56 -8.38 15.07
C ARG A 153 0.55 -9.05 14.14
N GLY A 154 1.03 -9.61 13.04
CA GLY A 154 0.23 -10.35 12.08
C GLY A 154 1.03 -11.49 11.46
N GLN A 155 0.47 -12.13 10.44
CA GLN A 155 1.08 -13.28 9.77
C GLN A 155 1.95 -12.81 8.59
N GLU A 156 3.23 -13.21 8.59
CA GLU A 156 4.19 -12.90 7.53
C GLU A 156 5.02 -14.14 7.16
N THR A 157 5.48 -14.22 5.92
CA THR A 157 6.40 -15.27 5.46
C THR A 157 7.82 -15.04 6.01
N PRO A 158 8.42 -16.01 6.73
CA PRO A 158 9.75 -15.85 7.31
C PRO A 158 10.90 -16.09 6.32
N HIS A 159 10.62 -16.66 5.15
CA HIS A 159 11.61 -17.25 4.22
C HIS A 159 11.95 -16.36 3.02
N THR A 160 11.87 -15.04 3.14
CA THR A 160 12.02 -14.11 2.00
C THR A 160 13.31 -14.32 1.20
N ASP A 161 14.46 -14.46 1.87
CA ASP A 161 15.75 -14.66 1.18
C ASP A 161 15.87 -16.03 0.52
N GLU A 162 15.39 -17.09 1.17
CA GLU A 162 15.38 -18.44 0.57
C GLU A 162 14.50 -18.46 -0.69
N ILE A 163 13.33 -17.83 -0.63
CA ILE A 163 12.43 -17.68 -1.79
C ILE A 163 13.15 -16.98 -2.94
N ILE A 164 13.87 -15.89 -2.67
CA ILE A 164 14.62 -15.16 -3.71
C ILE A 164 15.71 -16.03 -4.32
N GLU A 165 16.48 -16.78 -3.53
CA GLU A 165 17.53 -17.67 -4.06
C GLU A 165 16.97 -18.86 -4.86
N LEU A 166 15.83 -19.41 -4.46
CA LEU A 166 15.11 -20.42 -5.24
C LEU A 166 14.64 -19.85 -6.58
N LEU A 167 14.10 -18.63 -6.59
CA LEU A 167 13.65 -17.97 -7.83
C LEU A 167 14.82 -17.60 -8.74
N LYS A 168 15.97 -17.17 -8.20
CA LYS A 168 17.21 -17.00 -8.96
C LYS A 168 17.69 -18.32 -9.56
N SER A 169 17.61 -19.41 -8.81
CA SER A 169 17.93 -20.76 -9.30
C SER A 169 17.00 -21.18 -10.45
N ALA A 170 15.70 -20.95 -10.29
CA ALA A 170 14.71 -21.16 -11.34
C ALA A 170 15.02 -20.32 -12.59
N GLN A 171 15.44 -19.07 -12.40
CA GLN A 171 15.78 -18.16 -13.48
C GLN A 171 17.02 -18.62 -14.24
N ARG A 172 18.06 -19.13 -13.57
CA ARG A 172 19.24 -19.70 -14.25
C ARG A 172 18.85 -20.87 -15.18
N LEU A 173 17.90 -21.69 -14.75
CA LEU A 173 17.41 -22.84 -15.53
C LEU A 173 16.46 -22.43 -16.67
N ALA A 174 15.77 -21.31 -16.54
CA ALA A 174 14.80 -20.81 -17.52
C ALA A 174 14.87 -19.27 -17.66
N PRO A 175 15.94 -18.72 -18.24
CA PRO A 175 16.25 -17.28 -18.19
C PRO A 175 15.26 -16.39 -18.94
N ALA A 176 14.54 -16.93 -19.91
CA ALA A 176 13.53 -16.21 -20.70
C ALA A 176 12.10 -16.31 -20.11
N ASN A 177 11.93 -16.92 -18.93
CA ASN A 177 10.61 -17.19 -18.39
C ASN A 177 9.96 -15.97 -17.71
N ALA A 178 8.84 -15.49 -18.26
CA ALA A 178 8.12 -14.33 -17.74
C ALA A 178 7.40 -14.55 -16.40
N VAL A 179 7.11 -15.80 -16.01
CA VAL A 179 6.54 -16.10 -14.68
C VAL A 179 7.62 -15.99 -13.62
N ILE A 180 8.78 -16.60 -13.85
CA ILE A 180 9.90 -16.57 -12.90
C ILE A 180 10.41 -15.14 -12.72
N ALA A 181 10.60 -14.38 -13.80
CA ALA A 181 11.02 -12.98 -13.71
C ALA A 181 10.00 -12.14 -12.94
N PHE A 182 8.70 -12.37 -13.15
CA PHE A 182 7.65 -11.66 -12.42
C PHE A 182 7.67 -11.94 -10.92
N GLU A 183 7.67 -13.22 -10.53
CA GLU A 183 7.71 -13.62 -9.12
C GLU A 183 8.98 -13.12 -8.44
N LEU A 184 10.15 -13.26 -9.09
CA LEU A 184 11.42 -12.75 -8.56
C LEU A 184 11.38 -11.22 -8.37
N GLY A 185 10.86 -10.49 -9.36
CA GLY A 185 10.71 -9.04 -9.28
C GLY A 185 9.85 -8.60 -8.10
N GLN A 186 8.70 -9.25 -7.88
CA GLN A 186 7.83 -8.95 -6.74
C GLN A 186 8.54 -9.17 -5.39
N ARG A 187 9.26 -10.30 -5.23
CA ARG A 187 9.96 -10.61 -3.98
C ARG A 187 11.13 -9.68 -3.70
N LEU A 188 11.87 -9.28 -4.73
CA LEU A 188 12.93 -8.28 -4.60
C LEU A 188 12.37 -6.92 -4.17
N LEU A 189 11.26 -6.48 -4.77
CA LEU A 189 10.57 -5.26 -4.37
C LEU A 189 10.05 -5.30 -2.93
N GLU A 190 9.50 -6.44 -2.50
CA GLU A 190 9.04 -6.66 -1.11
C GLU A 190 10.20 -6.62 -0.11
N ARG A 191 11.37 -7.14 -0.49
CA ARG A 191 12.60 -7.06 0.31
C ARG A 191 13.21 -5.65 0.35
N GLY A 192 12.79 -4.74 -0.54
CA GLY A 192 13.33 -3.38 -0.65
C GLY A 192 14.45 -3.21 -1.69
N ASP A 193 14.73 -4.25 -2.49
CA ASP A 193 15.68 -4.20 -3.62
C ASP A 193 14.96 -3.67 -4.86
N ALA A 194 14.74 -2.35 -4.85
CA ALA A 194 13.90 -1.64 -5.83
C ALA A 194 14.44 -1.78 -7.26
N GLU A 195 15.75 -1.58 -7.45
CA GLU A 195 16.43 -1.62 -8.74
C GLU A 195 16.35 -3.02 -9.38
N SER A 196 16.80 -4.05 -8.65
CA SER A 196 16.77 -5.42 -9.16
C SER A 196 15.33 -5.90 -9.38
N GLY A 197 14.43 -5.55 -8.47
CA GLY A 197 13.02 -5.90 -8.57
C GLY A 197 12.36 -5.30 -9.82
N LEU A 198 12.62 -4.02 -10.09
CA LEU A 198 12.11 -3.32 -11.27
C LEU A 198 12.61 -3.95 -12.57
N ALA A 199 13.93 -4.20 -12.68
CA ALA A 199 14.52 -4.81 -13.87
C ALA A 199 13.91 -6.19 -14.19
N GLN A 200 13.56 -6.97 -13.17
CA GLN A 200 12.91 -8.27 -13.34
C GLN A 200 11.45 -8.14 -13.80
N LEU A 201 10.71 -7.15 -13.29
CA LEU A 201 9.35 -6.87 -13.75
C LEU A 201 9.31 -6.35 -15.18
N GLU A 202 10.24 -5.48 -15.58
CA GLU A 202 10.40 -5.01 -16.96
C GLU A 202 10.65 -6.19 -17.90
N LYS A 203 11.58 -7.08 -17.54
CA LYS A 203 11.85 -8.30 -18.28
C LYS A 203 10.60 -9.19 -18.40
N ALA A 204 9.82 -9.32 -17.33
CA ALA A 204 8.59 -10.11 -17.35
C ALA A 204 7.53 -9.50 -18.27
N ALA A 205 7.27 -8.20 -18.17
CA ALA A 205 6.30 -7.48 -18.99
C ALA A 205 6.70 -7.46 -20.47
N LEU A 206 7.99 -7.30 -20.78
CA LEU A 206 8.50 -7.35 -22.15
C LEU A 206 8.26 -8.71 -22.80
N LYS A 207 8.46 -9.81 -22.07
CA LYS A 207 8.29 -11.17 -22.59
C LYS A 207 6.83 -11.59 -22.70
N ARG A 208 5.98 -11.13 -21.80
CA ARG A 208 4.55 -11.43 -21.78
C ARG A 208 3.79 -10.21 -21.27
N PRO A 209 3.41 -9.27 -22.15
CA PRO A 209 2.66 -8.08 -21.76
C PRO A 209 1.19 -8.44 -21.56
N ASP A 210 0.86 -8.92 -20.36
CA ASP A 210 -0.53 -9.07 -19.92
C ASP A 210 -0.88 -8.06 -18.83
N GLU A 211 -2.19 -7.88 -18.62
CA GLU A 211 -2.75 -6.89 -17.70
C GLU A 211 -2.11 -6.97 -16.30
N GLN A 212 -1.93 -8.17 -15.75
CA GLN A 212 -1.37 -8.36 -14.42
C GLN A 212 0.07 -7.85 -14.33
N ARG A 213 0.93 -8.19 -15.32
CA ARG A 213 2.33 -7.79 -15.33
C ARG A 213 2.50 -6.30 -15.56
N LEU A 214 1.74 -5.74 -16.50
CA LEU A 214 1.75 -4.31 -16.78
C LEU A 214 1.27 -3.50 -15.57
N MET A 215 0.24 -3.97 -14.86
CA MET A 215 -0.22 -3.33 -13.62
C MET A 215 0.85 -3.38 -12.51
N ALA A 216 1.53 -4.51 -12.34
CA ALA A 216 2.59 -4.62 -11.34
C ALA A 216 3.79 -3.73 -11.67
N LEU A 217 4.20 -3.69 -12.95
CA LEU A 217 5.26 -2.83 -13.43
C LEU A 217 4.91 -1.34 -13.23
N ALA A 218 3.69 -0.94 -13.59
CA ALA A 218 3.20 0.42 -13.38
C ALA A 218 3.18 0.82 -11.89
N GLN A 219 2.83 -0.11 -11.00
CA GLN A 219 2.86 0.11 -9.55
C GLN A 219 4.29 0.23 -9.02
N ALA A 220 5.23 -0.57 -9.55
CA ALA A 220 6.64 -0.49 -9.20
C ALA A 220 7.23 0.87 -9.60
N TYR A 221 7.03 1.31 -10.84
CA TYR A 221 7.47 2.63 -11.31
C TYR A 221 6.93 3.79 -10.46
N ARG A 222 5.72 3.66 -9.90
CA ARG A 222 5.08 4.68 -9.06
C ARG A 222 5.58 4.70 -7.62
N ARG A 223 6.38 3.72 -7.17
CA ARG A 223 6.85 3.71 -5.78
C ARG A 223 7.67 4.98 -5.49
N PRO A 224 7.60 5.57 -4.29
CA PRO A 224 8.29 6.83 -3.98
C PRO A 224 9.81 6.78 -4.18
N ASP A 225 10.43 5.62 -3.94
CA ASP A 225 11.87 5.36 -4.14
C ASP A 225 12.27 5.23 -5.62
N ILE A 226 11.32 5.02 -6.53
CA ILE A 226 11.56 4.90 -7.99
C ILE A 226 11.07 6.15 -8.73
N ALA A 227 9.86 6.62 -8.44
CA ALA A 227 9.26 7.86 -8.96
C ALA A 227 9.30 8.04 -10.50
N GLN A 228 9.28 6.95 -11.26
CA GLN A 228 9.29 6.93 -12.74
C GLN A 228 7.87 7.06 -13.30
N PHE A 229 7.22 8.21 -13.07
CA PHE A 229 5.81 8.39 -13.37
C PHE A 229 5.45 8.33 -14.86
N SER A 230 6.36 8.70 -15.76
CA SER A 230 6.14 8.59 -17.21
C SER A 230 6.02 7.13 -17.65
N GLN A 231 6.95 6.27 -17.21
CA GLN A 231 6.89 4.82 -17.48
C GLN A 231 5.69 4.15 -16.78
N ALA A 232 5.33 4.63 -15.59
CA ALA A 232 4.12 4.19 -14.90
C ALA A 232 2.86 4.49 -15.74
N LEU A 233 2.74 5.71 -16.27
CA LEU A 233 1.63 6.11 -17.13
C LEU A 233 1.51 5.20 -18.36
N GLU A 234 2.61 4.98 -19.08
CA GLU A 234 2.64 4.10 -20.25
C GLU A 234 2.17 2.69 -19.93
N SER A 235 2.67 2.12 -18.83
CA SER A 235 2.30 0.78 -18.38
C SER A 235 0.82 0.68 -17.99
N TYR A 236 0.26 1.72 -17.33
CA TYR A 236 -1.17 1.78 -17.02
C TYR A 236 -2.03 1.93 -18.28
N GLU A 237 -1.62 2.74 -19.26
CA GLU A 237 -2.34 2.90 -20.52
C GLU A 237 -2.36 1.61 -21.34
N GLN A 238 -1.25 0.88 -21.37
CA GLN A 238 -1.19 -0.45 -22.00
C GLN A 238 -2.11 -1.45 -21.28
N ALA A 239 -2.06 -1.50 -19.94
CA ALA A 239 -2.94 -2.37 -19.16
C ALA A 239 -4.44 -2.05 -19.38
N TYR A 240 -4.79 -0.76 -19.43
CA TYR A 240 -6.16 -0.32 -19.71
C TYR A 240 -6.59 -0.60 -21.16
N THR A 241 -5.66 -0.55 -22.11
CA THR A 241 -5.92 -0.93 -23.50
C THR A 241 -6.24 -2.42 -23.62
N LEU A 242 -5.52 -3.29 -22.91
CA LEU A 242 -5.81 -4.72 -22.84
C LEU A 242 -7.15 -5.01 -22.16
N ASN A 243 -7.48 -4.27 -21.11
CA ASN A 243 -8.75 -4.42 -20.39
C ASN A 243 -9.38 -3.06 -20.02
N PRO A 244 -10.26 -2.51 -20.90
CA PRO A 244 -10.93 -1.24 -20.65
C PRO A 244 -11.92 -1.23 -19.47
N LYS A 245 -12.14 -2.38 -18.80
CA LYS A 245 -12.95 -2.46 -17.58
C LYS A 245 -12.10 -2.30 -16.32
N ASN A 246 -10.77 -2.35 -16.41
CA ASN A 246 -9.89 -2.22 -15.27
C ASN A 246 -9.82 -0.76 -14.76
N GLN A 247 -10.66 -0.47 -13.77
CA GLN A 247 -10.72 0.84 -13.12
C GLN A 247 -9.43 1.21 -12.37
N ARG A 248 -8.66 0.21 -11.90
CA ARG A 248 -7.36 0.49 -11.26
C ARG A 248 -6.34 1.00 -12.26
N ALA A 249 -6.32 0.46 -13.47
CA ALA A 249 -5.47 0.96 -14.56
C ALA A 249 -5.83 2.41 -14.91
N LEU A 250 -7.13 2.70 -15.07
CA LEU A 250 -7.62 4.05 -15.37
C LEU A 250 -7.30 5.06 -14.25
N GLY A 251 -7.47 4.67 -12.99
CA GLY A 251 -7.03 5.49 -11.84
C GLY A 251 -5.51 5.69 -11.81
N GLY A 252 -4.74 4.68 -12.23
CA GLY A 252 -3.30 4.76 -12.41
C GLY A 252 -2.88 5.76 -13.49
N VAL A 253 -3.59 5.82 -14.62
CA VAL A 253 -3.39 6.83 -15.68
C VAL A 253 -3.57 8.25 -15.12
N VAL A 254 -4.67 8.51 -14.40
CA VAL A 254 -4.93 9.82 -13.79
C VAL A 254 -3.83 10.19 -12.81
N HIS A 255 -3.50 9.28 -11.89
CA HIS A 255 -2.52 9.55 -10.83
C HIS A 255 -1.09 9.71 -11.38
N ALA A 256 -0.62 8.79 -12.23
CA ALA A 256 0.73 8.85 -12.78
C ALA A 256 0.89 10.02 -13.77
N GLY A 257 -0.13 10.26 -14.60
CA GLY A 257 -0.15 11.38 -15.53
C GLY A 257 -0.08 12.74 -14.83
N ALA A 258 -0.88 12.95 -13.78
CA ALA A 258 -0.91 14.21 -13.04
C ALA A 258 0.35 14.46 -12.19
N ARG A 259 1.06 13.41 -11.75
CA ARG A 259 2.33 13.58 -11.01
C ARG A 259 3.55 13.68 -11.90
N GLY A 260 3.54 12.97 -13.03
CA GLY A 260 4.66 12.84 -13.95
C GLY A 260 4.57 13.85 -15.10
N PRO A 261 4.21 13.43 -16.33
CA PRO A 261 4.26 14.30 -17.50
C PRO A 261 3.36 15.53 -17.48
N MET A 262 2.21 15.47 -16.77
CA MET A 262 1.16 16.49 -16.83
C MET A 262 0.65 16.81 -18.26
N ASP A 263 0.72 15.82 -19.16
CA ASP A 263 0.12 15.90 -20.50
C ASP A 263 -1.40 15.74 -20.39
N TRP A 264 -2.08 16.82 -20.01
CA TRP A 264 -3.52 16.88 -19.83
C TRP A 264 -4.31 16.39 -21.05
N PRO A 265 -3.97 16.77 -22.30
CA PRO A 265 -4.64 16.21 -23.48
C PRO A 265 -4.52 14.69 -23.60
N ARG A 266 -3.34 14.11 -23.34
CA ARG A 266 -3.15 12.65 -23.37
C ARG A 266 -3.97 11.94 -22.29
N ILE A 267 -3.91 12.42 -21.06
CA ILE A 267 -4.64 11.84 -19.93
C ILE A 267 -6.15 11.92 -20.21
N TRP A 268 -6.63 13.08 -20.67
CA TRP A 268 -8.03 13.30 -21.01
C TRP A 268 -8.51 12.37 -22.12
N ARG A 269 -7.76 12.23 -23.23
CA ARG A 269 -8.08 11.29 -24.32
C ARG A 269 -8.27 9.86 -23.82
N THR A 270 -7.48 9.42 -22.84
CA THR A 270 -7.63 8.08 -22.26
C THR A 270 -8.87 7.97 -21.38
N VAL A 271 -9.13 8.98 -20.53
CA VAL A 271 -10.26 8.96 -19.58
C VAL A 271 -11.61 9.17 -20.27
N GLN A 272 -11.73 10.11 -21.21
CA GLN A 272 -13.00 10.43 -21.88
C GLN A 272 -13.63 9.23 -22.63
N ARG A 273 -12.82 8.22 -23.01
CA ARG A 273 -13.30 6.98 -23.66
C ARG A 273 -14.31 6.20 -22.80
N ILE A 274 -14.29 6.37 -21.48
CA ILE A 274 -15.29 5.74 -20.61
C ILE A 274 -16.64 6.46 -20.68
N GLU A 275 -16.63 7.77 -20.91
CA GLU A 275 -17.82 8.61 -20.94
C GLU A 275 -18.60 8.46 -22.24
N SER A 276 -17.90 8.33 -23.38
CA SER A 276 -18.55 8.13 -24.69
C SER A 276 -19.45 6.90 -24.75
N LYS A 277 -19.16 5.88 -23.93
CA LYS A 277 -19.95 4.64 -23.82
C LYS A 277 -21.13 4.74 -22.86
N ARG A 278 -21.24 5.81 -22.06
CA ARG A 278 -22.26 5.95 -21.02
C ARG A 278 -23.47 6.71 -21.56
N GLN A 279 -24.67 6.17 -21.35
CA GLN A 279 -25.92 6.80 -21.78
C GLN A 279 -26.22 8.06 -20.96
N HIS A 280 -25.96 8.02 -19.65
CA HIS A 280 -26.22 9.13 -18.72
C HIS A 280 -24.96 9.98 -18.45
N SER A 281 -24.08 10.13 -19.44
CA SER A 281 -22.91 11.00 -19.30
C SER A 281 -23.29 12.46 -19.54
N PRO A 282 -22.84 13.40 -18.68
CA PRO A 282 -22.92 14.84 -18.94
C PRO A 282 -22.25 15.25 -20.27
N LEU A 283 -21.21 14.54 -20.73
CA LEU A 283 -20.51 14.83 -21.99
C LEU A 283 -21.36 14.64 -23.25
N ARG A 284 -22.61 14.15 -23.13
CA ARG A 284 -23.55 14.15 -24.27
C ARG A 284 -24.11 15.55 -24.55
N ARG A 285 -24.05 16.47 -23.59
CA ARG A 285 -24.35 17.88 -23.82
C ARG A 285 -23.13 18.53 -24.47
N LYS A 286 -23.34 19.14 -25.63
CA LYS A 286 -22.27 19.70 -26.46
C LYS A 286 -21.42 20.74 -25.71
N SER A 287 -22.08 21.66 -25.00
CA SER A 287 -21.40 22.71 -24.21
C SER A 287 -20.48 22.13 -23.13
N VAL A 288 -20.94 21.12 -22.39
CA VAL A 288 -20.13 20.41 -21.38
C VAL A 288 -18.94 19.71 -22.03
N ALA A 289 -19.13 19.05 -23.18
CA ALA A 289 -18.03 18.40 -23.89
C ALA A 289 -16.98 19.39 -24.36
N GLU A 290 -17.39 20.50 -24.98
CA GLU A 290 -16.50 21.57 -25.45
C GLU A 290 -15.76 22.25 -24.28
N GLY A 291 -16.45 22.51 -23.17
CA GLY A 291 -15.83 23.05 -21.96
C GLY A 291 -14.77 22.11 -21.36
N MET A 292 -15.06 20.80 -21.32
CA MET A 292 -14.09 19.81 -20.87
C MET A 292 -12.88 19.71 -21.83
N ASP A 293 -13.11 19.66 -23.13
CA ASP A 293 -12.02 19.62 -24.12
C ASP A 293 -11.13 20.89 -24.04
N SER A 294 -11.74 22.05 -23.82
CA SER A 294 -11.02 23.31 -23.59
C SER A 294 -10.14 23.25 -22.35
N LEU A 295 -10.69 22.77 -21.23
CA LEU A 295 -10.00 22.67 -19.93
C LEU A 295 -8.77 21.74 -19.99
N PHE A 296 -8.86 20.67 -20.77
CA PHE A 296 -7.78 19.68 -20.96
C PHE A 296 -6.94 19.91 -22.22
N SER A 297 -7.11 21.05 -22.90
CA SER A 297 -6.24 21.44 -24.00
C SER A 297 -4.81 21.74 -23.51
N SER A 298 -3.87 21.92 -24.45
CA SER A 298 -2.48 22.26 -24.12
C SER A 298 -2.30 23.69 -23.59
N ARG A 299 -3.38 24.47 -23.46
CA ARG A 299 -3.33 25.83 -22.92
C ARG A 299 -3.01 25.77 -21.42
N GLN A 300 -2.01 26.54 -21.00
CA GLN A 300 -1.63 26.63 -19.59
C GLN A 300 -2.64 27.45 -18.79
N GLU A 301 -3.22 28.48 -19.40
CA GLU A 301 -4.21 29.34 -18.77
C GLU A 301 -5.62 28.98 -19.28
N VAL A 302 -6.53 28.76 -18.34
CA VAL A 302 -7.96 28.61 -18.58
C VAL A 302 -8.64 29.70 -17.76
N ASP A 303 -9.59 30.39 -18.38
CA ASP A 303 -10.34 31.45 -17.73
C ASP A 303 -11.15 30.92 -16.53
N ALA A 304 -11.08 31.62 -15.40
CA ALA A 304 -11.79 31.30 -14.17
C ALA A 304 -13.32 31.29 -14.39
N GLU A 305 -13.82 32.19 -15.24
CA GLU A 305 -15.23 32.25 -15.60
C GLU A 305 -15.63 30.98 -16.37
N ALA A 306 -14.83 30.55 -17.34
CA ALA A 306 -15.07 29.32 -18.09
C ALA A 306 -15.07 28.06 -17.20
N VAL A 307 -14.21 28.00 -16.18
CA VAL A 307 -14.25 26.91 -15.17
C VAL A 307 -15.57 26.98 -14.41
N THR A 308 -15.96 28.16 -13.93
CA THR A 308 -17.19 28.35 -13.14
C THR A 308 -18.44 27.95 -13.94
N ASP A 309 -18.53 28.38 -15.20
CA ASP A 309 -19.64 28.08 -16.10
C ASP A 309 -19.75 26.58 -16.38
N LEU A 310 -18.63 25.92 -16.70
CA LEU A 310 -18.60 24.47 -16.91
C LEU A 310 -19.09 23.71 -15.67
N LEU A 311 -18.68 24.15 -14.48
CA LEU A 311 -19.11 23.51 -13.24
C LEU A 311 -20.59 23.76 -12.95
N ALA A 312 -21.13 24.93 -13.27
CA ALA A 312 -22.57 25.21 -13.18
C ALA A 312 -23.37 24.29 -14.12
N GLU A 313 -22.92 24.10 -15.36
CA GLU A 313 -23.58 23.18 -16.29
C GLU A 313 -23.52 21.70 -15.84
N LEU A 314 -22.41 21.30 -15.22
CA LEU A 314 -22.28 19.97 -14.63
C LEU A 314 -23.27 19.77 -13.46
N ASP A 315 -23.58 20.83 -12.72
CA ASP A 315 -24.54 20.82 -11.61
C ASP A 315 -25.96 20.61 -12.11
N GLU A 316 -26.33 21.30 -13.18
CA GLU A 316 -27.60 21.08 -13.88
C GLU A 316 -27.71 19.64 -14.40
N CYS A 317 -26.64 19.11 -14.99
CA CYS A 317 -26.62 17.72 -15.46
C CYS A 317 -26.81 16.73 -14.30
N GLN A 318 -26.14 16.99 -13.17
CA GLN A 318 -26.24 16.16 -11.98
C GLN A 318 -27.66 16.20 -11.38
N ALA A 319 -28.30 17.37 -11.34
CA ALA A 319 -29.69 17.50 -10.92
C ALA A 319 -30.66 16.67 -11.79
N GLN A 320 -30.29 16.43 -13.06
CA GLN A 320 -31.01 15.55 -13.99
C GLN A 320 -30.60 14.07 -13.88
N GLY A 321 -29.80 13.68 -12.88
CA GLY A 321 -29.29 12.32 -12.71
C GLY A 321 -28.21 11.91 -13.72
N LYS A 322 -27.64 12.85 -14.47
CA LYS A 322 -26.49 12.62 -15.34
C LYS A 322 -25.21 12.92 -14.57
N GLU A 323 -24.32 11.95 -14.48
CA GLU A 323 -23.13 12.09 -13.64
C GLU A 323 -21.86 11.69 -14.38
N LEU A 324 -20.76 12.39 -14.13
CA LEU A 324 -19.42 11.97 -14.53
C LEU A 324 -19.02 10.68 -13.81
N HIS A 325 -18.31 9.81 -14.53
CA HIS A 325 -17.67 8.62 -13.98
C HIS A 325 -16.66 9.04 -12.91
N PRO A 326 -16.46 8.26 -11.82
CA PRO A 326 -15.57 8.66 -10.72
C PRO A 326 -14.15 9.06 -11.14
N HIS A 327 -13.54 8.37 -12.11
CA HIS A 327 -12.22 8.73 -12.63
C HIS A 327 -12.22 10.02 -13.46
N THR A 328 -13.28 10.29 -14.23
CA THR A 328 -13.47 11.54 -14.97
C THR A 328 -13.63 12.70 -14.00
N ALA A 329 -14.45 12.53 -12.96
CA ALA A 329 -14.63 13.53 -11.91
C ALA A 329 -13.33 13.79 -11.14
N GLY A 330 -12.58 12.73 -10.79
CA GLY A 330 -11.28 12.86 -10.12
C GLY A 330 -10.24 13.59 -10.99
N LEU A 331 -10.21 13.32 -12.29
CA LEU A 331 -9.33 14.04 -13.22
C LEU A 331 -9.72 15.52 -13.33
N LEU A 332 -11.01 15.83 -13.46
CA LEU A 332 -11.53 17.20 -13.44
C LEU A 332 -11.12 17.94 -12.18
N THR A 333 -11.34 17.33 -11.01
CA THR A 333 -10.90 17.87 -9.72
C THR A 333 -9.41 18.24 -9.73
N LEU A 334 -8.54 17.32 -10.17
CA LEU A 334 -7.10 17.59 -10.19
C LEU A 334 -6.78 18.75 -11.13
N ARG A 335 -7.32 18.74 -12.36
CA ARG A 335 -7.05 19.80 -13.33
C ARG A 335 -7.46 21.17 -12.83
N VAL A 336 -8.64 21.29 -12.23
CA VAL A 336 -9.15 22.54 -11.63
C VAL A 336 -8.22 23.03 -10.51
N GLN A 337 -7.70 22.13 -9.66
CA GLN A 337 -6.74 22.50 -8.60
C GLN A 337 -5.35 22.89 -9.15
N PHE A 338 -4.88 22.22 -10.21
CA PHE A 338 -3.63 22.60 -10.90
C PHE A 338 -3.74 23.93 -11.65
N LEU A 339 -4.94 24.44 -11.90
CA LEU A 339 -5.20 25.77 -12.44
C LEU A 339 -5.36 26.83 -11.34
N GLY A 340 -5.14 26.47 -10.08
CA GLY A 340 -5.24 27.38 -8.93
C GLY A 340 -6.66 27.58 -8.39
N HIS A 341 -7.68 26.86 -8.88
CA HIS A 341 -9.07 26.95 -8.39
C HIS A 341 -9.34 25.91 -7.29
N PHE A 342 -8.68 26.05 -6.15
CA PHE A 342 -8.77 25.11 -5.03
C PHE A 342 -10.18 24.97 -4.45
N ALA A 343 -10.91 26.08 -4.25
CA ALA A 343 -12.26 26.08 -3.71
C ALA A 343 -13.20 25.20 -4.55
N GLU A 344 -13.19 25.40 -5.86
CA GLU A 344 -13.97 24.61 -6.81
C GLU A 344 -13.52 23.14 -6.87
N GLY A 345 -12.20 22.90 -6.85
CA GLY A 345 -11.64 21.56 -6.77
C GLY A 345 -12.11 20.77 -5.55
N PHE A 346 -12.12 21.40 -4.37
CA PHE A 346 -12.58 20.76 -3.13
C PHE A 346 -14.10 20.60 -3.07
N ARG A 347 -14.87 21.51 -3.69
CA ARG A 347 -16.32 21.35 -3.88
C ARG A 347 -16.65 20.11 -4.72
N LEU A 348 -15.89 19.87 -5.80
CA LEU A 348 -16.01 18.65 -6.60
C LEU A 348 -15.67 17.37 -5.80
N ARG A 349 -14.66 17.42 -4.94
CA ARG A 349 -14.33 16.29 -4.03
C ARG A 349 -15.45 16.02 -3.02
N ALA A 350 -16.07 17.06 -2.46
CA ALA A 350 -17.21 16.92 -1.55
C ALA A 350 -18.36 16.16 -2.22
N ARG A 351 -18.70 16.52 -3.45
CA ARG A 351 -19.71 15.79 -4.23
C ARG A 351 -19.34 14.35 -4.52
N SER A 352 -18.06 14.09 -4.78
CA SER A 352 -17.57 12.72 -4.92
C SER A 352 -17.82 11.93 -3.62
N ALA A 353 -17.52 12.52 -2.46
CA ALA A 353 -17.78 11.93 -1.15
C ALA A 353 -19.27 11.71 -0.88
N GLU A 354 -20.14 12.67 -1.19
CA GLU A 354 -21.60 12.55 -1.05
C GLU A 354 -22.12 11.37 -1.86
N ARG A 355 -21.74 11.27 -3.13
CA ARG A 355 -22.12 10.16 -4.00
C ARG A 355 -21.61 8.83 -3.49
N LYS A 356 -20.37 8.80 -2.99
CA LYS A 356 -19.80 7.60 -2.37
C LYS A 356 -20.62 7.14 -1.17
N ALA A 357 -20.96 8.06 -0.27
CA ALA A 357 -21.78 7.79 0.91
C ALA A 357 -23.19 7.32 0.51
N GLN A 358 -23.87 8.02 -0.41
CA GLN A 358 -25.20 7.64 -0.89
C GLN A 358 -25.21 6.25 -1.53
N ARG A 359 -24.22 5.93 -2.38
CA ARG A 359 -24.10 4.60 -2.99
C ARG A 359 -23.90 3.52 -1.95
N LEU A 360 -23.04 3.74 -0.96
CA LEU A 360 -22.80 2.77 0.12
C LEU A 360 -24.05 2.60 1.01
N ARG A 361 -24.81 3.67 1.25
CA ARG A 361 -26.10 3.59 1.95
C ARG A 361 -27.10 2.74 1.18
N ARG A 362 -27.22 2.93 -0.14
CA ARG A 362 -28.15 2.17 -1.00
C ARG A 362 -27.76 0.70 -1.17
N SER A 363 -26.48 0.40 -1.31
CA SER A 363 -25.98 -0.97 -1.54
C SER A 363 -25.77 -1.79 -0.26
N GLY A 364 -25.78 -1.12 0.90
CA GLY A 364 -25.41 -1.66 2.19
C GLY A 364 -23.90 -1.72 2.39
N VAL A 365 -23.44 -1.42 3.60
CA VAL A 365 -22.05 -1.60 4.01
C VAL A 365 -21.89 -3.02 4.55
N ARG A 366 -21.09 -3.86 3.87
CA ARG A 366 -21.05 -5.32 4.11
C ARG A 366 -19.80 -5.82 4.82
N ASP A 367 -18.75 -5.01 4.83
CA ASP A 367 -17.44 -5.38 5.35
C ASP A 367 -16.71 -4.15 5.89
N LEU A 368 -15.58 -4.40 6.56
CA LEU A 368 -14.71 -3.37 7.12
C LEU A 368 -14.20 -2.37 6.06
N GLY A 369 -14.00 -2.83 4.82
CA GLY A 369 -13.58 -1.97 3.71
C GLY A 369 -14.66 -0.97 3.32
N GLY A 370 -15.91 -1.42 3.26
CA GLY A 370 -17.10 -0.58 3.07
C GLY A 370 -17.31 0.39 4.24
N LEU A 371 -17.13 -0.06 5.48
CA LEU A 371 -17.24 0.78 6.68
C LEU A 371 -16.22 1.92 6.60
N ARG A 372 -14.94 1.58 6.37
CA ARG A 372 -13.89 2.59 6.24
C ARG A 372 -14.20 3.60 5.14
N GLN A 373 -14.65 3.14 3.96
CA GLN A 373 -15.00 4.04 2.85
C GLN A 373 -16.20 4.94 3.17
N MET A 374 -17.18 4.45 3.93
CA MET A 374 -18.30 5.25 4.40
C MET A 374 -17.82 6.32 5.38
N MET A 375 -17.03 5.94 6.38
CA MET A 375 -16.50 6.85 7.40
C MET A 375 -15.60 7.92 6.78
N GLN A 376 -14.72 7.54 5.84
CA GLN A 376 -13.90 8.47 5.07
C GLN A 376 -14.76 9.53 4.37
N ALA A 377 -15.83 9.11 3.68
CA ALA A 377 -16.74 10.04 3.01
C ALA A 377 -17.47 10.94 4.02
N LEU A 378 -17.94 10.40 5.13
CA LEU A 378 -18.65 11.16 6.16
C LEU A 378 -17.75 12.18 6.86
N VAL A 379 -16.52 11.80 7.22
CA VAL A 379 -15.53 12.73 7.82
C VAL A 379 -15.19 13.85 6.86
N TYR A 380 -15.01 13.55 5.57
CA TYR A 380 -14.77 14.57 4.55
C TYR A 380 -15.92 15.59 4.45
N LEU A 381 -17.15 15.12 4.63
CA LEU A 381 -18.38 15.92 4.65
C LEU A 381 -18.69 16.54 6.02
N ASP A 382 -17.70 16.63 6.91
CA ASP A 382 -17.83 17.21 8.25
C ASP A 382 -18.93 16.53 9.10
N ASN A 383 -19.13 15.22 8.89
CA ASN A 383 -20.09 14.39 9.61
C ASN A 383 -19.37 13.27 10.39
N ALA A 384 -18.36 13.67 11.16
CA ALA A 384 -17.57 12.78 12.01
C ALA A 384 -18.42 12.10 13.09
N GLU A 385 -19.50 12.75 13.55
CA GLU A 385 -20.42 12.18 14.55
C GLU A 385 -21.10 10.91 14.02
N THR A 386 -21.62 10.94 12.79
CA THR A 386 -22.22 9.75 12.18
C THR A 386 -21.15 8.69 11.88
N ALA A 387 -19.94 9.10 11.47
CA ALA A 387 -18.84 8.16 11.30
C ALA A 387 -18.50 7.44 12.62
N SER A 388 -18.40 8.18 13.72
CA SER A 388 -18.14 7.62 15.05
C SER A 388 -19.23 6.62 15.44
N ARG A 389 -20.51 7.01 15.38
CA ARG A 389 -21.65 6.12 15.67
C ARG A 389 -21.63 4.82 14.87
N LEU A 390 -21.29 4.88 13.58
CA LEU A 390 -21.21 3.68 12.73
C LEU A 390 -20.16 2.68 13.23
N SER A 391 -19.10 3.14 13.87
CA SER A 391 -17.98 2.32 14.34
C SER A 391 -18.07 1.90 15.81
N GLN A 392 -19.10 2.33 16.56
CA GLN A 392 -19.27 1.99 17.98
C GLN A 392 -19.55 0.50 18.19
N ASP A 393 -20.28 -0.15 17.28
CA ASP A 393 -20.54 -1.60 17.34
C ASP A 393 -19.36 -2.38 16.76
N ILE A 394 -18.28 -2.48 17.55
CA ILE A 394 -17.05 -3.17 17.16
C ILE A 394 -17.31 -4.63 16.80
N ASP A 395 -18.17 -5.31 17.56
CA ASP A 395 -18.41 -6.73 17.41
C ASP A 395 -19.18 -7.06 16.12
N TYR A 396 -20.12 -6.21 15.71
CA TYR A 396 -20.80 -6.33 14.43
C TYR A 396 -19.80 -6.30 13.24
N TRP A 397 -18.86 -5.36 13.27
CA TRP A 397 -17.92 -5.17 12.15
C TRP A 397 -16.74 -6.13 12.15
N ALA A 398 -16.30 -6.57 13.33
CA ALA A 398 -15.05 -7.29 13.47
C ALA A 398 -15.11 -8.77 13.08
N GLN A 399 -16.30 -9.31 12.77
CA GLN A 399 -16.51 -10.70 12.31
C GLN A 399 -15.67 -11.75 13.08
N ASN A 400 -15.44 -11.50 14.37
CA ASN A 400 -14.66 -12.30 15.31
C ASN A 400 -13.13 -12.38 15.17
N THR A 401 -12.47 -11.57 14.34
CA THR A 401 -10.98 -11.56 14.28
C THR A 401 -10.37 -10.43 15.12
N GLY A 402 -9.24 -10.69 15.77
CA GLY A 402 -8.54 -9.69 16.58
C GLY A 402 -8.06 -8.49 15.77
N GLU A 403 -7.56 -8.72 14.56
CA GLU A 403 -7.11 -7.66 13.64
C GLU A 403 -8.27 -6.74 13.22
N GLN A 404 -9.44 -7.31 12.89
CA GLN A 404 -10.59 -6.50 12.53
C GLN A 404 -11.14 -5.72 13.73
N ARG A 405 -11.13 -6.28 14.94
CA ARG A 405 -11.48 -5.52 16.16
C ARG A 405 -10.56 -4.32 16.35
N MET A 406 -9.24 -4.52 16.21
CA MET A 406 -8.27 -3.43 16.27
C MET A 406 -8.52 -2.38 15.18
N ALA A 407 -8.86 -2.81 13.96
CA ALA A 407 -9.15 -1.89 12.86
C ALA A 407 -10.40 -1.05 13.12
N VAL A 408 -11.49 -1.63 13.61
CA VAL A 408 -12.72 -0.89 13.92
C VAL A 408 -12.49 0.07 15.09
N ALA A 409 -11.81 -0.39 16.15
CA ALA A 409 -11.44 0.45 17.28
C ALA A 409 -10.59 1.66 16.84
N LYS A 410 -9.64 1.45 15.91
CA LYS A 410 -8.87 2.54 15.33
C LYS A 410 -9.74 3.50 14.51
N LEU A 411 -10.63 3.00 13.66
CA LEU A 411 -11.51 3.86 12.87
C LEU A 411 -12.42 4.71 13.77
N HIS A 412 -12.92 4.13 14.86
CA HIS A 412 -13.68 4.85 15.88
C HIS A 412 -12.84 5.94 16.55
N ALA A 413 -11.63 5.58 17.01
CA ALA A 413 -10.69 6.53 17.59
C ALA A 413 -10.35 7.69 16.64
N ASP A 414 -10.17 7.38 15.36
CA ASP A 414 -9.95 8.37 14.32
C ASP A 414 -11.17 9.31 14.21
N ALA A 415 -12.39 8.79 14.10
CA ALA A 415 -13.59 9.62 14.02
C ALA A 415 -13.78 10.53 15.26
N GLU A 416 -13.48 10.02 16.47
CA GLU A 416 -13.55 10.78 17.72
C GLU A 416 -12.52 11.91 17.78
N LEU A 417 -11.32 11.72 17.22
CA LEU A 417 -10.34 12.80 17.07
C LEU A 417 -10.89 13.98 16.25
N MET A 418 -11.68 13.72 15.20
CA MET A 418 -12.31 14.78 14.41
C MET A 418 -13.40 15.55 15.19
N LEU A 419 -13.94 14.94 16.24
CA LEU A 419 -14.87 15.60 17.18
C LEU A 419 -14.14 16.36 18.29
N GLY A 420 -12.80 16.34 18.31
CA GLY A 420 -12.00 16.94 19.38
C GLY A 420 -11.91 16.06 20.63
N ASN A 421 -12.27 14.77 20.57
CA ASN A 421 -12.14 13.85 21.69
C ASN A 421 -10.90 12.94 21.52
N PRO A 422 -9.78 13.20 22.24
CA PRO A 422 -8.56 12.43 22.06
C PRO A 422 -8.53 11.10 22.83
N GLU A 423 -9.42 10.89 23.81
CA GLU A 423 -9.31 9.76 24.75
C GLU A 423 -9.44 8.38 24.05
N PRO A 424 -10.37 8.16 23.10
CA PRO A 424 -10.44 6.92 22.34
C PRO A 424 -9.12 6.61 21.60
N TYR A 425 -8.48 7.61 21.00
CA TYR A 425 -7.20 7.45 20.33
C TYR A 425 -6.06 7.15 21.29
N PHE A 426 -6.06 7.79 22.46
CA PHE A 426 -5.09 7.49 23.51
C PHE A 426 -5.21 6.07 24.04
N ASN A 427 -6.44 5.57 24.22
CA ASN A 427 -6.69 4.21 24.67
C ASN A 427 -6.28 3.18 23.61
N TYR A 428 -6.72 3.40 22.36
CA TYR A 428 -6.29 2.58 21.22
C TYR A 428 -4.77 2.51 21.11
N SER A 429 -4.08 3.66 21.24
CA SER A 429 -2.63 3.74 21.12
C SER A 429 -1.89 2.95 22.21
N VAL A 430 -2.39 2.99 23.45
CA VAL A 430 -1.86 2.17 24.55
C VAL A 430 -2.06 0.68 24.24
N ASP A 431 -3.26 0.30 23.80
CA ASP A 431 -3.60 -1.08 23.47
C ASP A 431 -2.78 -1.62 22.29
N ALA A 432 -2.56 -0.82 21.25
CA ALA A 432 -1.75 -1.19 20.09
C ALA A 432 -0.27 -1.45 20.44
N ARG A 433 0.21 -0.93 21.57
CA ARG A 433 1.56 -1.17 22.11
C ARG A 433 1.60 -2.30 23.13
N LYS A 434 0.46 -2.83 23.59
CA LYS A 434 0.45 -3.94 24.55
C LYS A 434 1.10 -5.17 23.93
N GLY A 435 2.02 -5.79 24.68
CA GLY A 435 2.70 -7.02 24.28
C GLY A 435 3.91 -6.85 23.36
N PHE A 436 4.16 -5.68 22.74
CA PHE A 436 5.41 -5.40 22.02
C PHE A 436 5.66 -3.91 21.75
N TYR A 437 6.94 -3.54 21.81
CA TYR A 437 7.41 -2.23 21.39
C TYR A 437 8.09 -2.32 20.02
N LEU A 438 7.88 -1.31 19.19
CA LEU A 438 8.67 -1.11 17.98
C LEU A 438 10.07 -0.55 18.33
N PRO A 439 11.06 -0.65 17.42
CA PRO A 439 12.36 -0.01 17.58
C PRO A 439 12.23 1.46 18.00
N ALA A 440 13.02 1.83 19.02
CA ALA A 440 13.06 3.17 19.63
C ALA A 440 11.72 3.75 20.17
N GLU A 441 10.64 2.97 20.21
CA GLU A 441 9.33 3.45 20.65
C GLU A 441 9.31 3.79 22.15
N ARG A 442 10.04 3.04 22.98
CA ARG A 442 10.21 3.38 24.41
C ARG A 442 10.92 4.71 24.61
N LYS A 443 11.94 5.00 23.78
CA LYS A 443 12.65 6.28 23.80
C LYS A 443 11.67 7.42 23.48
N MET A 444 10.82 7.25 22.48
CA MET A 444 9.79 8.25 22.19
C MET A 444 8.75 8.43 23.30
N VAL A 445 8.31 7.35 23.95
CA VAL A 445 7.41 7.47 25.11
C VAL A 445 8.03 8.37 26.18
N ASN A 446 9.33 8.19 26.46
CA ASN A 446 10.05 9.00 27.46
C ASN A 446 10.20 10.46 27.01
N LEU A 447 10.42 10.70 25.72
CA LEU A 447 10.53 12.05 25.17
C LEU A 447 9.20 12.79 25.19
N ILE A 448 8.06 12.14 24.92
CA ILE A 448 6.81 12.86 24.62
C ILE A 448 5.79 12.85 25.77
N LYS A 449 5.73 11.78 26.56
CA LYS A 449 4.65 11.61 27.54
C LYS A 449 4.66 12.73 28.58
N LYS A 450 3.54 13.44 28.72
CA LYS A 450 3.39 14.61 29.60
C LYS A 450 4.44 15.71 29.36
N LYS A 451 4.94 15.84 28.13
CA LYS A 451 5.85 16.92 27.73
C LYS A 451 5.13 17.94 26.86
N ARG A 452 5.62 19.17 26.90
CA ARG A 452 5.27 20.22 25.94
C ARG A 452 6.15 20.08 24.72
N VAL A 453 5.55 19.88 23.56
CA VAL A 453 6.25 19.57 22.31
C VAL A 453 6.06 20.71 21.32
N ALA A 454 7.13 21.28 20.79
CA ALA A 454 7.08 22.22 19.67
C ALA A 454 7.25 21.47 18.35
N ILE A 455 6.28 21.57 17.44
CA ILE A 455 6.44 21.20 16.04
C ILE A 455 6.80 22.47 15.27
N VAL A 456 7.99 22.51 14.67
CA VAL A 456 8.46 23.67 13.91
C VAL A 456 8.39 23.35 12.42
N GLY A 457 7.45 23.99 11.74
CA GLY A 457 7.30 23.89 10.29
C GLY A 457 8.39 24.66 9.53
N PRO A 458 8.48 24.42 8.21
CA PRO A 458 9.53 25.01 7.37
C PRO A 458 9.15 26.35 6.73
N ALA A 459 7.98 26.93 7.05
CA ALA A 459 7.50 28.13 6.37
C ALA A 459 8.24 29.38 6.85
N ALA A 460 8.56 30.30 5.94
CA ALA A 460 9.06 31.62 6.30
C ALA A 460 7.89 32.52 6.70
N THR A 461 7.58 32.58 7.99
CA THR A 461 6.51 33.44 8.50
C THR A 461 6.98 34.87 8.83
N GLY A 462 8.30 35.10 8.84
CA GLY A 462 8.90 36.38 9.22
C GLY A 462 8.90 36.65 10.73
N GLU A 463 8.50 35.67 11.55
CA GLU A 463 8.35 35.82 12.99
C GLU A 463 9.60 35.33 13.75
N SER A 464 10.01 36.06 14.79
CA SER A 464 11.14 35.72 15.66
C SER A 464 10.69 34.87 16.87
N LEU A 465 10.19 33.66 16.61
CA LEU A 465 9.65 32.75 17.63
C LEU A 465 10.69 31.79 18.23
N GLY A 466 11.96 31.89 17.86
CA GLY A 466 13.01 30.92 18.24
C GLY A 466 13.19 30.77 19.75
N SER A 467 13.18 31.89 20.49
CA SER A 467 13.27 31.86 21.96
C SER A 467 12.04 31.22 22.63
N GLU A 468 10.86 31.32 22.01
CA GLU A 468 9.64 30.65 22.50
C GLU A 468 9.69 29.15 22.19
N ILE A 469 10.14 28.78 21.00
CA ILE A 469 10.33 27.39 20.57
C ILE A 469 11.27 26.65 21.54
N ASP A 470 12.41 27.25 21.89
CA ASP A 470 13.43 26.61 22.73
C ASP A 470 12.99 26.39 24.19
N ARG A 471 11.90 27.03 24.63
CA ARG A 471 11.29 26.82 25.96
C ARG A 471 10.48 25.53 26.08
N TYR A 472 10.19 24.84 24.98
CA TYR A 472 9.47 23.58 25.00
C TYR A 472 10.38 22.43 25.45
N ASP A 473 9.79 21.40 26.06
CA ASP A 473 10.54 20.24 26.54
C ASP A 473 11.19 19.47 25.38
N VAL A 474 10.51 19.42 24.23
CA VAL A 474 10.93 18.71 23.02
C VAL A 474 10.64 19.54 21.79
N VAL A 475 11.60 19.64 20.87
CA VAL A 475 11.44 20.30 19.57
C VAL A 475 11.52 19.29 18.43
N VAL A 476 10.52 19.33 17.55
CA VAL A 476 10.31 18.36 16.46
C VAL A 476 10.30 19.09 15.11
N ARG A 477 11.03 18.57 14.12
CA ARG A 477 11.10 19.16 12.76
C ARG A 477 10.91 18.12 11.65
N PRO A 478 10.18 18.46 10.56
CA PRO A 478 10.12 17.63 9.36
C PRO A 478 11.33 17.90 8.46
N ASN A 479 12.03 16.88 7.97
CA ASN A 479 13.16 17.00 7.06
C ASN A 479 14.26 17.93 7.60
N PHE A 480 14.73 17.65 8.81
CA PHE A 480 15.68 18.48 9.53
C PHE A 480 16.96 18.74 8.70
N ASN A 481 17.33 20.02 8.61
CA ASN A 481 18.58 20.51 8.03
C ASN A 481 19.33 21.29 9.14
N PRO A 482 20.44 20.76 9.68
CA PRO A 482 21.15 21.38 10.80
C PRO A 482 21.75 22.74 10.45
N GLU A 483 22.30 22.88 9.24
CA GLU A 483 22.91 24.14 8.78
C GLU A 483 21.87 25.26 8.69
N PHE A 484 20.70 24.95 8.13
CA PHE A 484 19.61 25.91 8.01
C PHE A 484 19.10 26.38 9.38
N VAL A 485 18.96 25.46 10.34
CA VAL A 485 18.49 25.81 11.69
C VAL A 485 19.54 26.65 12.41
N ALA A 486 20.82 26.28 12.32
CA ALA A 486 21.93 27.03 12.92
C ALA A 486 22.05 28.46 12.36
N SER A 487 21.68 28.70 11.10
CA SER A 487 21.70 30.04 10.50
C SER A 487 20.45 30.88 10.79
N HIS A 488 19.41 30.32 11.41
CA HIS A 488 18.14 31.01 11.70
C HIS A 488 17.64 30.83 13.15
N PRO A 489 18.50 30.99 14.18
CA PRO A 489 18.12 30.70 15.56
C PRO A 489 16.98 31.59 16.08
N GLU A 490 16.89 32.84 15.60
CA GLU A 490 15.87 33.80 16.05
C GLU A 490 14.45 33.41 15.63
N SER A 491 14.27 32.80 14.45
CA SER A 491 12.96 32.41 13.93
C SER A 491 12.67 30.93 14.11
N MET A 492 13.68 30.07 14.01
CA MET A 492 13.53 28.62 14.02
C MET A 492 13.83 27.97 15.38
N GLY A 493 14.44 28.69 16.31
CA GLY A 493 15.01 28.10 17.54
C GLY A 493 16.35 27.41 17.26
N SER A 494 17.07 27.06 18.32
CA SER A 494 18.46 26.58 18.24
C SER A 494 18.62 25.06 18.34
N ARG A 495 17.63 24.35 18.87
CA ARG A 495 17.70 22.90 19.17
C ARG A 495 16.70 22.07 18.37
N THR A 496 17.02 20.81 18.08
CA THR A 496 16.10 19.79 17.54
C THR A 496 16.27 18.48 18.28
N ASP A 497 15.21 17.92 18.86
CA ASP A 497 15.26 16.63 19.56
C ASP A 497 14.78 15.46 18.70
N ILE A 498 13.79 15.69 17.83
CA ILE A 498 13.21 14.65 16.97
C ILE A 498 13.10 15.16 15.53
N ALA A 499 13.64 14.41 14.59
CA ALA A 499 13.49 14.70 13.16
C ALA A 499 12.55 13.69 12.48
N TYR A 500 11.59 14.17 11.70
CA TYR A 500 10.69 13.35 10.89
C TYR A 500 11.12 13.36 9.43
N TYR A 501 11.35 12.20 8.84
CA TYR A 501 11.64 12.09 7.41
C TYR A 501 10.58 11.25 6.70
N SER A 502 10.33 11.58 5.43
CA SER A 502 9.56 10.70 4.56
C SER A 502 10.28 9.36 4.39
N GLY A 503 9.56 8.32 3.95
CA GLY A 503 10.22 7.02 3.68
C GLY A 503 11.19 7.08 2.51
N GLN A 504 10.94 7.96 1.54
CA GLN A 504 11.85 8.22 0.42
C GLN A 504 13.13 8.89 0.91
N ASP A 505 13.01 9.99 1.67
CA ASP A 505 14.17 10.71 2.20
C ASP A 505 15.01 9.80 3.11
N MET A 506 14.36 8.96 3.92
CA MET A 506 15.04 8.01 4.80
C MET A 506 15.92 7.03 4.04
N THR A 507 15.45 6.51 2.89
CA THR A 507 16.20 5.51 2.12
C THR A 507 17.55 6.07 1.66
N THR A 508 17.59 7.36 1.32
CA THR A 508 18.82 8.05 0.92
C THR A 508 19.67 8.48 2.11
N LEU A 509 19.04 8.91 3.21
CA LEU A 509 19.75 9.54 4.33
C LEU A 509 20.22 8.55 5.41
N ILE A 510 19.73 7.31 5.42
CA ILE A 510 19.92 6.41 6.56
C ILE A 510 21.40 6.11 6.88
N ASP A 511 22.27 6.10 5.87
CA ASP A 511 23.70 5.82 6.06
C ASP A 511 24.44 7.04 6.65
N ASP A 512 23.99 8.26 6.34
CA ASP A 512 24.54 9.52 6.86
C ASP A 512 23.86 9.99 8.17
N ALA A 513 22.67 9.46 8.47
CA ALA A 513 21.86 9.86 9.61
C ALA A 513 22.53 9.58 10.97
N GLY A 514 23.45 8.61 11.04
CA GLY A 514 24.26 8.37 12.23
C GLY A 514 25.13 9.58 12.60
N SER A 515 25.86 10.11 11.62
CA SER A 515 26.69 11.31 11.78
C SER A 515 25.86 12.54 12.14
N LEU A 516 24.65 12.67 11.58
CA LEU A 516 23.73 13.75 11.94
C LEU A 516 23.38 13.71 13.44
N ILE A 517 23.10 12.52 13.98
CA ILE A 517 22.76 12.33 15.39
C ILE A 517 23.95 12.56 16.31
N GLU A 518 25.14 12.14 15.90
CA GLU A 518 26.36 12.34 16.69
C GLU A 518 26.77 13.82 16.79
N ASN A 519 26.47 14.60 15.75
CA ASN A 519 26.88 16.01 15.64
C ASN A 519 25.74 17.01 15.89
N SER A 520 24.60 16.57 16.43
CA SER A 520 23.47 17.44 16.76
C SER A 520 22.74 16.99 18.02
N ASP A 521 21.78 17.80 18.47
CA ASP A 521 20.91 17.46 19.61
C ASP A 521 19.83 16.41 19.28
N VAL A 522 19.78 15.92 18.03
CA VAL A 522 18.74 15.00 17.58
C VAL A 522 18.89 13.67 18.28
N GLN A 523 17.90 13.34 19.11
CA GLN A 523 17.88 12.11 19.88
C GLN A 523 17.19 10.97 19.12
N LEU A 524 16.26 11.31 18.22
CA LEU A 524 15.42 10.35 17.54
C LEU A 524 15.10 10.79 16.11
N ILE A 525 15.16 9.83 15.20
CA ILE A 525 14.65 10.02 13.85
C ILE A 525 13.41 9.13 13.66
N ASN A 526 12.30 9.72 13.24
CA ASN A 526 11.06 9.01 12.94
C ASN A 526 10.82 8.95 11.42
N THR A 527 10.47 7.77 10.91
CA THR A 527 10.07 7.57 9.51
C THR A 527 8.73 6.85 9.40
N ARG A 528 8.25 6.66 8.17
CA ARG A 528 6.95 6.06 7.87
C ARG A 528 6.93 4.57 8.21
N SER A 529 5.74 4.09 8.54
CA SER A 529 5.47 2.68 8.83
C SER A 529 5.90 1.74 7.71
N PHE A 530 5.73 2.13 6.45
CA PHE A 530 6.10 1.32 5.30
C PHE A 530 7.62 1.16 5.11
N SER A 531 8.44 2.00 5.76
CA SER A 531 9.90 1.86 5.74
C SER A 531 10.40 0.76 6.70
N TYR A 532 9.51 0.18 7.51
CA TYR A 532 9.87 -0.82 8.51
C TYR A 532 10.60 -2.01 7.90
N HIS A 533 10.00 -2.68 6.90
CA HIS A 533 10.59 -3.89 6.30
C HIS A 533 11.97 -3.60 5.69
N THR A 534 12.17 -2.41 5.13
CA THR A 534 13.45 -1.98 4.54
C THR A 534 14.56 -1.75 5.56
N HIS A 535 14.27 -1.24 6.76
CA HIS A 535 15.33 -0.73 7.65
C HIS A 535 15.36 -1.34 9.06
N HIS A 536 14.32 -2.05 9.51
CA HIS A 536 14.25 -2.54 10.89
C HIS A 536 15.39 -3.51 11.27
N HIS A 537 15.89 -4.30 10.32
CA HIS A 537 16.97 -5.26 10.52
C HIS A 537 18.31 -4.61 10.89
N ARG A 538 18.47 -3.29 10.64
CA ARG A 538 19.68 -2.54 10.99
C ARG A 538 19.82 -2.30 12.51
N ASN A 539 18.75 -2.51 13.29
CA ASN A 539 18.74 -2.40 14.75
C ASN A 539 19.30 -1.07 15.30
N LEU A 540 19.01 0.04 14.60
CA LEU A 540 19.49 1.37 14.95
C LEU A 540 18.69 1.92 16.15
N PRO A 541 19.32 2.24 17.31
CA PRO A 541 18.61 2.61 18.53
C PRO A 541 17.94 3.99 18.48
N TRP A 542 18.31 4.81 17.48
CA TRP A 542 17.77 6.14 17.23
C TRP A 542 16.70 6.16 16.14
N LEU A 543 16.53 5.07 15.38
CA LEU A 543 15.56 5.01 14.29
C LEU A 543 14.24 4.44 14.81
N ARG A 544 13.17 5.18 14.54
CA ARG A 544 11.81 4.82 14.89
C ARG A 544 10.94 4.77 13.64
N PHE A 545 9.98 3.85 13.64
CA PHE A 545 8.93 3.77 12.64
C PHE A 545 7.61 4.21 13.28
N ALA A 546 6.92 5.17 12.64
CA ALA A 546 5.57 5.54 13.03
C ALA A 546 4.69 4.28 13.02
N ARG A 547 3.96 4.04 14.12
CA ARG A 547 3.19 2.81 14.28
C ARG A 547 2.03 2.78 13.30
N HIS A 548 1.26 3.86 13.21
CA HIS A 548 0.10 3.94 12.33
C HIS A 548 -0.14 5.36 11.86
N ASP A 549 -0.82 5.48 10.73
CA ASP A 549 -1.24 6.75 10.13
C ASP A 549 -2.76 6.92 10.27
N TRP A 550 -3.23 8.15 10.07
CA TRP A 550 -4.64 8.50 9.96
C TRP A 550 -5.35 7.66 8.88
N SER A 551 -6.48 7.03 9.22
CA SER A 551 -7.16 6.09 8.31
C SER A 551 -8.40 6.67 7.61
N LEU A 552 -8.88 7.85 8.01
CA LEU A 552 -10.11 8.44 7.50
C LEU A 552 -9.91 9.53 6.44
N SER A 553 -8.75 9.60 5.78
CA SER A 553 -8.57 10.39 4.56
C SER A 553 -9.46 9.84 3.44
N TYR A 554 -10.38 10.67 2.93
CA TYR A 554 -11.17 10.31 1.74
C TYR A 554 -10.34 10.29 0.46
N HIS A 555 -9.40 11.22 0.36
CA HIS A 555 -8.42 11.30 -0.71
C HIS A 555 -7.02 11.42 -0.12
N GLY A 556 -6.07 10.68 -0.69
CA GLY A 556 -4.68 10.82 -0.33
C GLY A 556 -4.37 10.44 1.13
N SER A 557 -3.42 11.17 1.72
CA SER A 557 -2.94 10.98 3.08
C SER A 557 -2.56 12.34 3.69
N PRO A 558 -2.45 12.47 5.01
CA PRO A 558 -2.17 13.78 5.60
C PRO A 558 -0.78 14.32 5.24
N LEU A 559 -0.62 15.63 5.26
CA LEU A 559 0.66 16.32 5.14
C LEU A 559 1.57 16.13 6.37
N GLY A 560 2.82 16.61 6.25
CA GLY A 560 3.87 16.38 7.24
C GLY A 560 3.50 16.83 8.65
N ILE A 561 2.98 18.06 8.81
CA ILE A 561 2.57 18.62 10.11
C ILE A 561 1.48 17.76 10.75
N GLN A 562 0.44 17.42 10.00
CA GLN A 562 -0.71 16.65 10.45
C GLN A 562 -0.30 15.22 10.86
N ARG A 563 0.59 14.60 10.09
CA ARG A 563 1.18 13.29 10.45
C ARG A 563 1.98 13.37 11.74
N MET A 564 2.78 14.43 11.95
CA MET A 564 3.53 14.61 13.19
C MET A 564 2.60 14.79 14.37
N ILE A 565 1.55 15.62 14.27
CA ILE A 565 0.54 15.78 15.32
C ILE A 565 -0.09 14.43 15.67
N TYR A 566 -0.54 13.69 14.65
CA TYR A 566 -1.18 12.39 14.84
C TYR A 566 -0.24 11.36 15.51
N ASP A 567 1.02 11.27 15.07
CA ASP A 567 2.02 10.37 15.64
C ASP A 567 2.51 10.84 17.03
N LEU A 568 2.51 12.12 17.36
CA LEU A 568 2.92 12.59 18.70
C LEU A 568 1.80 12.38 19.73
N LEU A 569 0.54 12.62 19.34
CA LEU A 569 -0.63 12.48 20.22
C LEU A 569 -0.74 11.07 20.84
N GLN A 570 -0.33 10.02 20.13
CA GLN A 570 -0.42 8.65 20.62
C GLN A 570 0.37 8.40 21.93
N PHE A 571 1.24 9.33 22.34
CA PHE A 571 2.05 9.29 23.56
C PHE A 571 1.52 10.14 24.71
N ARG A 572 0.33 10.75 24.57
CA ARG A 572 -0.28 11.62 25.58
C ARG A 572 0.66 12.76 26.03
N PRO A 573 1.10 13.65 25.11
CA PRO A 573 1.81 14.86 25.48
C PRO A 573 0.95 15.75 26.37
N GLU A 574 1.58 16.67 27.09
CA GLU A 574 0.87 17.73 27.79
C GLU A 574 0.26 18.71 26.78
N GLU A 575 1.09 19.16 25.85
CA GLU A 575 0.78 20.11 24.78
C GLU A 575 1.62 19.77 23.53
N ILE A 576 1.05 19.98 22.35
CA ILE A 576 1.76 20.08 21.07
C ILE A 576 1.50 21.46 20.49
N ALA A 577 2.51 22.31 20.38
CA ALA A 577 2.39 23.64 19.78
C ALA A 577 2.96 23.65 18.37
N ILE A 578 2.20 24.21 17.42
CA ILE A 578 2.62 24.34 16.01
C ILE A 578 3.22 25.74 15.80
N PHE A 579 4.43 25.77 15.26
CA PHE A 579 5.17 26.97 14.88
C PHE A 579 5.52 26.95 13.39
N ASN A 580 5.75 28.12 12.81
CA ASN A 580 6.33 28.31 11.47
C ASN A 580 5.65 27.46 10.38
N SER A 581 4.32 27.41 10.42
CA SER A 581 3.50 26.77 9.41
C SER A 581 2.37 27.71 9.03
N ASP A 582 2.32 28.08 7.76
CA ASP A 582 1.29 28.95 7.19
C ASP A 582 0.23 28.17 6.41
N PHE A 583 0.32 26.83 6.40
CA PHE A 583 -0.54 25.94 5.64
C PHE A 583 -0.73 26.36 4.17
N TYR A 584 0.34 26.88 3.54
CA TYR A 584 0.37 27.35 2.14
C TYR A 584 -0.45 28.63 1.87
N THR A 585 -0.66 29.46 2.90
CA THR A 585 -1.32 30.77 2.76
C THR A 585 -0.35 31.96 2.64
N GLY A 586 0.95 31.74 2.82
CA GLY A 586 2.00 32.76 2.69
C GLY A 586 2.53 32.88 1.27
N SER A 587 3.69 33.52 1.08
CA SER A 587 4.25 33.83 -0.25
C SER A 587 5.23 32.78 -0.81
N GLY A 588 5.49 31.69 -0.07
CA GLY A 588 6.40 30.64 -0.51
C GLY A 588 6.12 29.30 0.16
N GLU A 589 6.50 28.22 -0.52
CA GLU A 589 6.32 26.83 -0.05
C GLU A 589 7.13 26.53 1.22
N PHE A 590 8.33 27.11 1.29
CA PHE A 590 9.32 26.93 2.33
C PHE A 590 10.13 28.22 2.50
N ALA A 591 10.78 28.36 3.66
CA ALA A 591 11.78 29.38 3.88
C ALA A 591 12.94 29.25 2.88
N GLU A 592 13.51 30.39 2.49
CA GLU A 592 14.62 30.43 1.53
C GLU A 592 15.83 29.67 2.08
N GLY A 593 16.38 28.74 1.27
CA GLY A 593 17.47 27.88 1.70
C GLY A 593 17.03 26.59 2.41
N TYR A 594 15.75 26.45 2.79
CA TYR A 594 15.26 25.22 3.41
C TYR A 594 15.26 24.03 2.44
N ARG A 595 14.66 24.26 1.27
CA ARG A 595 14.59 23.34 0.12
C ARG A 595 14.61 24.15 -1.18
N LYS A 596 15.02 23.52 -2.27
CA LYS A 596 14.93 24.13 -3.61
C LYS A 596 13.46 24.38 -3.95
N LYS A 597 13.08 25.63 -4.20
CA LYS A 597 11.73 26.04 -4.64
C LYS A 597 11.36 25.28 -5.93
N ARG A 598 10.13 24.76 -6.00
CA ARG A 598 9.62 24.10 -7.21
C ARG A 598 8.11 24.26 -7.32
N SER A 599 7.59 25.00 -8.28
CA SER A 599 6.14 25.05 -8.52
C SER A 599 5.58 23.72 -9.07
N PHE A 600 4.27 23.69 -9.33
CA PHE A 600 3.66 22.61 -10.11
C PHE A 600 4.32 22.53 -11.49
N ALA A 601 4.88 21.37 -11.80
CA ALA A 601 5.61 21.12 -13.02
C ALA A 601 5.76 19.61 -13.24
N PRO A 602 6.06 19.15 -14.47
CA PRO A 602 6.26 17.74 -14.73
C PRO A 602 7.31 17.12 -13.80
N GLY A 603 6.93 16.06 -13.07
CA GLY A 603 7.78 15.38 -12.10
C GLY A 603 8.09 16.16 -10.81
N SER A 604 7.45 17.30 -10.58
CA SER A 604 7.60 18.06 -9.33
C SER A 604 6.98 17.31 -8.16
N PHE A 605 7.66 17.28 -7.02
CA PHE A 605 7.08 16.72 -5.79
C PHE A 605 5.92 17.59 -5.28
N MET A 606 5.85 18.87 -5.69
CA MET A 606 4.74 19.74 -5.30
C MET A 606 3.40 19.26 -5.87
N ASN A 607 3.41 18.54 -7.00
CA ASN A 607 2.21 17.89 -7.55
C ASN A 607 1.53 16.97 -6.51
N ASP A 608 2.28 16.45 -5.53
CA ASP A 608 1.74 15.60 -4.48
C ASP A 608 0.75 16.34 -3.57
N LEU A 609 0.88 17.66 -3.39
CA LEU A 609 -0.03 18.46 -2.57
C LEU A 609 -1.48 18.37 -3.03
N VAL A 610 -1.70 18.17 -4.34
CA VAL A 610 -3.04 17.98 -4.90
C VAL A 610 -3.32 16.52 -5.25
N VAL A 611 -2.33 15.76 -5.74
CA VAL A 611 -2.56 14.37 -6.20
C VAL A 611 -2.63 13.36 -5.05
N VAL A 612 -1.88 13.54 -3.97
CA VAL A 612 -1.83 12.56 -2.85
C VAL A 612 -2.13 13.16 -1.48
N HIS A 613 -2.41 14.46 -1.42
CA HIS A 613 -2.83 15.17 -0.23
C HIS A 613 -4.21 15.83 -0.45
N ASP A 614 -4.75 16.39 0.63
CA ASP A 614 -6.04 17.06 0.64
C ASP A 614 -5.98 18.23 1.64
N LEU A 615 -5.60 19.40 1.14
CA LEU A 615 -5.35 20.59 1.98
C LEU A 615 -6.55 20.96 2.86
N LEU A 616 -7.76 20.86 2.33
CA LEU A 616 -8.98 21.15 3.08
C LEU A 616 -9.18 20.17 4.24
N THR A 617 -9.00 18.87 3.98
CA THR A 617 -9.11 17.84 5.03
C THR A 617 -8.01 18.01 6.07
N ASP A 618 -6.78 18.30 5.65
CA ASP A 618 -5.64 18.52 6.54
C ASP A 618 -5.81 19.77 7.41
N PHE A 619 -6.38 20.84 6.85
CA PHE A 619 -6.77 22.04 7.59
C PHE A 619 -7.83 21.73 8.65
N ARG A 620 -8.95 21.10 8.25
CA ARG A 620 -10.03 20.70 9.17
C ARG A 620 -9.56 19.73 10.25
N PHE A 621 -8.70 18.79 9.90
CA PHE A 621 -8.06 17.88 10.85
C PHE A 621 -7.29 18.68 11.89
N THR A 622 -6.47 19.64 11.46
CA THR A 622 -5.67 20.46 12.39
C THR A 622 -6.58 21.30 13.31
N GLN A 623 -7.66 21.87 12.79
CA GLN A 623 -8.67 22.56 13.61
C GLN A 623 -9.34 21.62 14.62
N ALA A 624 -9.67 20.38 14.22
CA ALA A 624 -10.20 19.38 15.15
C ALA A 624 -9.18 19.02 16.25
N MET A 625 -7.89 18.98 15.91
CA MET A 625 -6.83 18.72 16.89
C MET A 625 -6.73 19.84 17.92
N LEU A 626 -6.92 21.12 17.54
CA LEU A 626 -6.99 22.23 18.49
C LEU A 626 -8.13 22.04 19.51
N LYS A 627 -9.29 21.55 19.07
CA LYS A 627 -10.46 21.29 19.95
C LYS A 627 -10.19 20.26 21.04
N THR A 628 -9.16 19.42 20.88
CA THR A 628 -8.77 18.45 21.92
C THR A 628 -8.18 19.09 23.17
N GLY A 629 -7.77 20.36 23.10
CA GLY A 629 -7.01 21.03 24.17
C GLY A 629 -5.59 20.49 24.36
N ARG A 630 -5.13 19.59 23.49
CA ARG A 630 -3.76 19.02 23.50
C ARG A 630 -2.88 19.60 22.41
N VAL A 631 -3.46 20.29 21.43
CA VAL A 631 -2.73 20.93 20.34
C VAL A 631 -3.04 22.41 20.37
N THR A 632 -2.00 23.23 20.22
CA THR A 632 -2.07 24.68 20.12
C THR A 632 -1.31 25.13 18.87
N ALA A 633 -1.50 26.38 18.48
CA ALA A 633 -0.75 27.00 17.39
C ALA A 633 -0.25 28.38 17.83
N LYS A 634 0.86 28.82 17.26
CA LYS A 634 1.51 30.10 17.56
C LYS A 634 1.75 30.89 16.29
N GLY A 635 1.81 32.21 16.44
CA GLY A 635 2.13 33.11 15.33
C GLY A 635 1.19 32.97 14.15
N ARG A 636 1.76 32.96 12.93
CA ARG A 636 1.01 32.79 11.68
C ARG A 636 0.17 31.51 11.65
N ALA A 637 0.63 30.42 12.27
CA ALA A 637 -0.12 29.17 12.30
C ALA A 637 -1.47 29.34 13.03
N ALA A 638 -1.49 30.10 14.14
CA ALA A 638 -2.71 30.39 14.88
C ALA A 638 -3.69 31.21 14.03
N GLN A 639 -3.21 32.29 13.40
CA GLN A 639 -4.02 33.17 12.54
C GLN A 639 -4.70 32.39 11.41
N VAL A 640 -3.98 31.46 10.77
CA VAL A 640 -4.53 30.66 9.68
C VAL A 640 -5.57 29.66 10.19
N LEU A 641 -5.34 29.02 11.33
CA LEU A 641 -6.26 28.03 11.89
C LEU A 641 -7.53 28.63 12.51
N GLU A 642 -7.58 29.94 12.75
CA GLU A 642 -8.79 30.69 13.11
C GLU A 642 -9.73 30.91 11.92
N MET A 643 -9.24 30.79 10.68
CA MET A 643 -10.05 30.97 9.48
C MET A 643 -11.13 29.90 9.34
N THR A 644 -12.24 30.27 8.71
CA THR A 644 -13.17 29.28 8.18
C THR A 644 -12.53 28.52 7.02
N PRO A 645 -12.96 27.28 6.72
CA PRO A 645 -12.46 26.54 5.56
C PRO A 645 -12.55 27.29 4.23
N HIS A 646 -13.57 28.13 4.04
CA HIS A 646 -13.74 28.94 2.83
C HIS A 646 -12.73 30.09 2.76
N GLU A 647 -12.50 30.80 3.88
CA GLU A 647 -11.46 31.84 3.96
C GLU A 647 -10.06 31.27 3.74
N TYR A 648 -9.76 30.11 4.34
CA TYR A 648 -8.51 29.41 4.14
C TYR A 648 -8.25 29.12 2.65
N LEU A 649 -9.23 28.54 1.94
CA LEU A 649 -9.07 28.21 0.52
C LEU A 649 -8.89 29.47 -0.33
N ARG A 650 -9.67 30.53 -0.11
CA ARG A 650 -9.48 31.82 -0.81
C ARG A 650 -8.08 32.38 -0.58
N GLN A 651 -7.55 32.24 0.64
CA GLN A 651 -6.21 32.72 0.96
C GLN A 651 -5.12 31.87 0.28
N VAL A 652 -5.28 30.54 0.19
CA VAL A 652 -4.36 29.66 -0.56
C VAL A 652 -4.36 30.03 -2.05
N GLU A 653 -5.53 30.31 -2.62
CA GLU A 653 -5.65 30.75 -4.02
C GLU A 653 -4.98 32.11 -4.23
N ALA A 654 -5.27 33.09 -3.36
CA ALA A 654 -4.72 34.44 -3.44
C ALA A 654 -3.20 34.49 -3.22
N ALA A 655 -2.65 33.56 -2.42
CA ALA A 655 -1.22 33.45 -2.16
C ALA A 655 -0.42 33.08 -3.43
N GLY A 656 -1.02 32.35 -4.38
CA GLY A 656 -0.37 31.96 -5.63
C GLY A 656 0.81 30.99 -5.47
N VAL A 657 1.10 30.50 -4.25
CA VAL A 657 2.21 29.56 -3.98
C VAL A 657 2.04 28.25 -4.74
N LEU A 658 0.79 27.90 -5.03
CA LEU A 658 0.41 26.66 -5.70
C LEU A 658 -0.17 26.91 -7.11
N ALA A 659 0.16 28.05 -7.73
CA ALA A 659 -0.28 28.41 -9.08
C ALA A 659 0.83 28.21 -10.11
#